data_AF-A0A2Z5G0X4-F1
#
_entry.id   AF-A0A2Z5G0X4-F1
#
_cell.length_a   1.000
_cell.length_b   1.000
_cell.length_c   1.000
_cell.angle_alpha   90.00
_cell.angle_beta   90.00
_cell.angle_gamma   90.00
#
_symmetry.space_group_name_H-M   'P 1'
#
loop_
_entity.id
_entity.type
_entity.pdbx_description
1 polymer ?
#
loop_
_entity_poly.entity_id
_entity_poly.type
_entity_poly.pdbx_seq_one_letter_code
_entity_poly.pdbx_strand_id
1 'polypeptide(L)'
;MAAYNAGFLVQANGQTFYTNGYQQGTVADVEGGWTGDQDLYVLEDRYEYTHNINDLNLINAALTSMLTSPSWLGNGGYITEDYEPAGVTPSNPCTANCPDGWNDDIGWTTALYARGYLYTGNQAYLTEAEKGWTFVMDGRPGDSNGGGWNSQYGGITETNFDQGNCQVSNSNFVYAGVWLYEATGNTTYLNGAEAIYAWERKYLVNTTGSTINNSQGTWLPWQVMGCTSDPQGDVSTYANDNVFDNGGVIYAATELYRVTGNQQYYNDALGIINHVYGEYNPTANPPQPLSTDNPISNTANYNNQYMPQNYVFTRALSNFLTVASGWWSSPYATWELNNALDAWNIRNSQDLMWNTWNQQTPVLNTPTSGEQEPGAMDVSSGDAIWQQFPPPTMNLAGTYEIQNVNSGLALNVSGASTANGAEVIQYPFSSGQNNSLWTLVPTSGGYYHINNVNSGMVLNVSAGGPGGSGINGAAIIQWSAQGMIPGNDQWMPVQNSDGTFSFYNLYSKQALDVPGASTASTTQLDQWFANGTPAQKFNLIQPSLNLSGTYEIRNANSGLAVNVFGGSTSNGAEIIQWPFSGGATNAEWRFVSASPGYYRIQNVNSGLYLNVTGASTAFGAPIVQWSTSETNNDQWRIVQNSNGTYSFYNAYSTEALDVPGASTTSGTQLDQYGENGTPAQQFNLISQ
;
A
#
# COMPACT_ATOMS: atom_id res chain seq x y z
N MET A 1 1.77 1.38 15.78
CA MET A 1 1.27 -0.01 15.85
C MET A 1 0.03 -0.13 16.75
N ALA A 2 0.05 0.26 18.03
CA ALA A 2 -1.14 0.22 18.89
C ALA A 2 -2.28 1.15 18.42
N ALA A 3 -1.98 2.39 18.00
CA ALA A 3 -2.96 3.30 17.39
C ALA A 3 -3.37 2.90 15.95
N TYR A 4 -2.52 2.16 15.23
CA TYR A 4 -2.79 1.64 13.87
C TYR A 4 -3.72 0.42 13.90
N ASN A 5 -3.59 -0.44 14.91
CA ASN A 5 -4.51 -1.56 15.14
C ASN A 5 -5.78 -1.13 15.89
N ALA A 6 -5.75 -0.01 16.60
CA ALA A 6 -6.89 0.52 17.37
C ALA A 6 -7.65 1.62 16.63
N GLY A 7 -7.07 2.21 15.58
CA GLY A 7 -7.66 3.35 14.89
C GLY A 7 -8.71 3.03 13.85
N PHE A 8 -8.85 1.74 13.60
CA PHE A 8 -9.98 1.15 12.94
C PHE A 8 -10.66 0.32 14.01
N LEU A 9 -11.87 0.70 14.41
CA LEU A 9 -12.86 -0.18 15.04
C LEU A 9 -12.32 -1.54 15.58
N VAL A 10 -11.68 -1.59 16.75
CA VAL A 10 -11.29 -2.88 17.36
C VAL A 10 -11.39 -2.85 18.89
N GLN A 11 -12.24 -3.75 19.39
CA GLN A 11 -12.23 -4.43 20.70
C GLN A 11 -12.73 -3.71 21.95
N ALA A 12 -13.97 -4.07 22.30
CA ALA A 12 -14.15 -4.78 23.57
C ALA A 12 -14.25 -6.30 23.26
N ASN A 13 -13.36 -7.11 23.84
CA ASN A 13 -13.51 -8.57 23.95
C ASN A 13 -13.36 -9.42 22.66
N GLY A 14 -12.68 -8.91 21.62
CA GLY A 14 -12.43 -9.67 20.39
C GLY A 14 -13.52 -9.54 19.31
N GLN A 15 -14.42 -8.56 19.42
CA GLN A 15 -15.42 -8.23 18.39
C GLN A 15 -15.10 -6.88 17.71
N THR A 16 -15.22 -6.86 16.37
CA THR A 16 -15.14 -5.68 15.49
C THR A 16 -16.57 -5.12 15.33
N PHE A 17 -16.76 -3.84 15.57
CA PHE A 17 -18.01 -3.15 15.27
C PHE A 17 -17.84 -2.44 13.92
N TYR A 18 -18.85 -2.33 13.07
CA TYR A 18 -18.86 -1.26 12.06
C TYR A 18 -20.10 -0.39 12.26
N THR A 19 -20.47 0.39 11.25
CA THR A 19 -21.70 1.18 11.17
C THR A 19 -22.93 0.38 11.62
N ASN A 20 -24.09 1.03 11.76
CA ASN A 20 -25.33 0.37 12.22
C ASN A 20 -25.63 -0.95 11.43
N GLY A 21 -25.07 -1.09 10.22
CA GLY A 21 -25.11 -2.26 9.36
C GLY A 21 -24.23 -3.48 9.70
N TYR A 22 -23.16 -3.32 10.50
CA TYR A 22 -22.28 -4.42 10.91
C TYR A 22 -22.12 -4.51 12.44
N GLN A 23 -23.25 -4.68 13.13
CA GLN A 23 -23.17 -5.06 14.54
C GLN A 23 -22.72 -6.52 14.70
N GLN A 24 -21.75 -6.75 15.59
CA GLN A 24 -21.47 -8.05 16.21
C GLN A 24 -21.02 -9.20 15.29
N GLY A 25 -20.20 -8.93 14.28
CA GLY A 25 -19.66 -10.00 13.41
C GLY A 25 -20.73 -10.73 12.60
N THR A 26 -21.90 -10.12 12.45
CA THR A 26 -22.98 -10.55 11.57
C THR A 26 -23.29 -9.44 10.57
N VAL A 27 -23.29 -9.79 9.28
CA VAL A 27 -23.63 -8.95 8.12
C VAL A 27 -25.16 -8.83 8.04
N ALA A 28 -25.80 -8.31 9.10
CA ALA A 28 -27.25 -8.30 9.17
C ALA A 28 -27.89 -7.14 8.39
N ASP A 29 -27.16 -6.04 8.15
CA ASP A 29 -27.72 -4.81 7.58
C ASP A 29 -26.70 -4.03 6.71
N VAL A 30 -25.98 -4.70 5.81
CA VAL A 30 -25.18 -3.99 4.79
C VAL A 30 -26.11 -3.59 3.66
N GLU A 31 -26.59 -2.35 3.70
CA GLU A 31 -27.36 -1.76 2.60
C GLU A 31 -26.44 -1.59 1.39
N GLY A 32 -26.76 -2.22 0.26
CA GLY A 32 -26.11 -1.99 -1.03
C GLY A 32 -26.51 -0.64 -1.65
N GLY A 33 -26.42 0.42 -0.85
CA GLY A 33 -26.55 1.81 -1.27
C GLY A 33 -25.21 2.52 -1.13
N TRP A 34 -25.12 3.71 -1.72
CA TRP A 34 -23.97 4.61 -1.70
C TRP A 34 -23.12 4.56 -0.40
N THR A 35 -23.73 4.62 0.79
CA THR A 35 -23.00 4.61 2.07
C THR A 35 -22.38 3.25 2.44
N GLY A 36 -23.06 2.14 2.17
CA GLY A 36 -22.54 0.79 2.47
C GLY A 36 -21.42 0.39 1.52
N ASP A 37 -21.52 0.82 0.26
CA ASP A 37 -20.46 0.64 -0.72
C ASP A 37 -19.19 1.40 -0.30
N GLN A 38 -19.34 2.62 0.21
CA GLN A 38 -18.22 3.43 0.70
C GLN A 38 -17.54 2.85 1.94
N ASP A 39 -18.29 2.31 2.89
CA ASP A 39 -17.74 1.56 4.03
C ASP A 39 -16.90 0.34 3.55
N LEU A 40 -17.35 -0.33 2.48
CA LEU A 40 -16.62 -1.46 1.92
C LEU A 40 -15.36 -1.06 1.19
N TYR A 41 -15.37 0.06 0.45
CA TYR A 41 -14.16 0.60 -0.19
C TYR A 41 -13.02 0.78 0.80
N VAL A 42 -13.37 1.22 1.99
CA VAL A 42 -12.45 1.53 3.07
C VAL A 42 -11.86 0.25 3.67
N LEU A 43 -12.71 -0.76 3.88
CA LEU A 43 -12.26 -2.09 4.31
C LEU A 43 -11.33 -2.73 3.27
N GLU A 44 -11.66 -2.59 1.99
CA GLU A 44 -10.83 -3.05 0.88
C GLU A 44 -9.50 -2.30 0.78
N ASP A 45 -9.47 -0.97 0.94
CA ASP A 45 -8.23 -0.19 0.93
C ASP A 45 -7.33 -0.58 2.12
N ARG A 46 -7.93 -0.78 3.30
CA ARG A 46 -7.21 -1.30 4.48
C ARG A 46 -6.64 -2.69 4.18
N TYR A 47 -7.38 -3.55 3.50
CA TYR A 47 -6.87 -4.85 3.09
C TYR A 47 -5.70 -4.72 2.10
N GLU A 48 -5.76 -3.83 1.10
CA GLU A 48 -4.63 -3.61 0.18
C GLU A 48 -3.36 -3.15 0.91
N TYR A 49 -3.54 -2.40 2.00
CA TYR A 49 -2.42 -1.87 2.76
C TYR A 49 -1.86 -2.87 3.77
N THR A 50 -2.75 -3.58 4.47
CA THR A 50 -2.38 -4.45 5.60
C THR A 50 -2.21 -5.92 5.19
N HIS A 51 -2.85 -6.33 4.10
CA HIS A 51 -3.15 -7.70 3.72
C HIS A 51 -3.67 -8.58 4.88
N ASN A 52 -4.40 -7.98 5.83
CA ASN A 52 -4.94 -8.68 6.97
C ASN A 52 -6.05 -9.64 6.53
N ILE A 53 -5.87 -10.93 6.81
CA ILE A 53 -6.80 -11.98 6.38
C ILE A 53 -8.21 -11.83 6.99
N ASN A 54 -8.34 -11.21 8.16
CA ASN A 54 -9.64 -10.96 8.77
C ASN A 54 -10.44 -9.92 7.96
N ASP A 55 -9.75 -8.91 7.43
CA ASP A 55 -10.36 -7.89 6.58
C ASP A 55 -10.83 -8.54 5.27
N LEU A 56 -10.01 -9.41 4.67
CA LEU A 56 -10.40 -10.21 3.49
C LEU A 56 -11.65 -11.08 3.75
N ASN A 57 -11.71 -11.74 4.90
CA ASN A 57 -12.86 -12.56 5.27
C ASN A 57 -14.13 -11.72 5.41
N LEU A 58 -14.01 -10.50 5.93
CA LEU A 58 -15.13 -9.57 6.11
C LEU A 58 -15.60 -9.00 4.77
N ILE A 59 -14.68 -8.60 3.88
CA ILE A 59 -14.99 -8.22 2.49
C ILE A 59 -15.77 -9.35 1.81
N ASN A 60 -15.25 -10.57 1.87
CA ASN A 60 -15.88 -11.72 1.23
C ASN A 60 -17.26 -12.02 1.84
N ALA A 61 -17.43 -11.92 3.15
CA ALA A 61 -18.73 -12.13 3.79
C ALA A 61 -19.75 -11.06 3.38
N ALA A 62 -19.32 -9.80 3.30
CA ALA A 62 -20.18 -8.67 2.92
C ALA A 62 -20.61 -8.77 1.46
N LEU A 63 -19.68 -8.95 0.52
CA LEU A 63 -19.99 -9.11 -0.90
C LEU A 63 -20.84 -10.35 -1.17
N THR A 64 -20.60 -11.47 -0.46
CA THR A 64 -21.48 -12.65 -0.55
C THR A 64 -22.89 -12.34 -0.05
N SER A 65 -23.02 -11.57 1.03
CA SER A 65 -24.34 -11.14 1.51
C SER A 65 -25.05 -10.30 0.44
N MET A 66 -24.36 -9.31 -0.14
CA MET A 66 -24.87 -8.44 -1.22
C MET A 66 -25.29 -9.21 -2.49
N LEU A 67 -24.78 -10.42 -2.72
CA LEU A 67 -25.26 -11.30 -3.80
C LEU A 67 -26.58 -12.01 -3.49
N THR A 68 -26.97 -12.16 -2.21
CA THR A 68 -27.99 -13.12 -1.77
C THR A 68 -29.30 -12.54 -1.23
N SER A 69 -29.39 -11.24 -0.93
CA SER A 69 -30.65 -10.62 -0.44
C SER A 69 -31.16 -9.47 -1.34
N PRO A 70 -31.56 -9.71 -2.60
CA PRO A 70 -31.80 -8.73 -3.67
C PRO A 70 -32.91 -7.67 -3.47
N SER A 71 -33.32 -7.33 -2.25
CA SER A 71 -34.37 -6.34 -1.96
C SER A 71 -33.90 -4.88 -1.87
N TRP A 72 -32.60 -4.60 -2.04
CA TRP A 72 -31.95 -3.34 -1.66
C TRP A 72 -31.91 -2.25 -2.74
N LEU A 73 -31.90 -2.60 -4.03
CA LEU A 73 -32.35 -1.66 -5.05
C LEU A 73 -33.85 -1.74 -4.99
N GLY A 74 -34.53 -0.66 -4.63
CA GLY A 74 -35.99 -0.61 -4.59
C GLY A 74 -36.57 -1.31 -5.82
N ASN A 75 -37.14 -2.50 -5.61
CA ASN A 75 -37.71 -3.32 -6.68
C ASN A 75 -36.73 -3.79 -7.80
N GLY A 76 -35.56 -4.35 -7.45
CA GLY A 76 -34.78 -5.17 -8.41
C GLY A 76 -33.30 -5.35 -8.11
N GLY A 77 -32.90 -5.95 -6.99
CA GLY A 77 -31.49 -6.19 -6.60
C GLY A 77 -30.74 -7.26 -7.39
N TYR A 78 -30.87 -7.23 -8.71
CA TYR A 78 -29.82 -7.64 -9.64
C TYR A 78 -29.53 -6.42 -10.51
N ILE A 79 -28.40 -6.41 -11.21
CA ILE A 79 -28.46 -5.88 -12.57
C ILE A 79 -29.37 -6.84 -13.34
N THR A 80 -30.69 -6.65 -13.23
CA THR A 80 -31.69 -7.62 -13.70
C THR A 80 -31.58 -7.76 -15.21
N GLU A 81 -31.62 -9.01 -15.68
CA GLU A 81 -31.54 -9.48 -17.06
C GLU A 81 -32.67 -9.00 -17.99
N ASP A 82 -33.03 -7.72 -18.00
CA ASP A 82 -33.81 -7.19 -19.13
C ASP A 82 -32.90 -6.90 -20.36
N TYR A 83 -31.73 -7.54 -20.43
CA TYR A 83 -30.94 -7.67 -21.65
C TYR A 83 -31.43 -8.88 -22.45
N GLU A 84 -32.55 -8.71 -23.14
CA GLU A 84 -32.92 -9.63 -24.21
C GLU A 84 -32.10 -9.29 -25.47
N PRO A 85 -31.42 -10.26 -26.11
CA PRO A 85 -30.66 -10.01 -27.33
C PRO A 85 -31.57 -9.43 -28.42
N ALA A 86 -31.01 -8.58 -29.27
CA ALA A 86 -31.72 -7.84 -30.31
C ALA A 86 -32.69 -8.73 -31.11
N GLY A 87 -34.00 -8.58 -30.86
CA GLY A 87 -35.05 -9.29 -31.59
C GLY A 87 -36.26 -9.76 -30.78
N VAL A 88 -36.26 -9.69 -29.45
CA VAL A 88 -37.40 -10.08 -28.62
C VAL A 88 -38.10 -8.81 -28.09
N THR A 89 -39.36 -8.62 -28.46
CA THR A 89 -40.23 -7.58 -27.85
C THR A 89 -40.53 -7.94 -26.40
N PRO A 90 -40.20 -7.08 -25.41
CA PRO A 90 -40.43 -7.37 -23.99
C PRO A 90 -41.92 -7.49 -23.70
N SER A 91 -42.33 -8.56 -23.02
CA SER A 91 -43.69 -8.72 -22.49
C SER A 91 -43.76 -8.41 -21.00
N ASN A 92 -43.16 -7.30 -20.55
CA ASN A 92 -43.65 -6.48 -19.43
C ASN A 92 -42.78 -5.20 -19.33
N PRO A 93 -43.25 -4.04 -19.79
CA PRO A 93 -42.52 -2.81 -19.60
C PRO A 93 -42.78 -2.35 -18.17
N CYS A 94 -41.74 -2.08 -17.40
CA CYS A 94 -41.89 -1.48 -16.08
C CYS A 94 -42.43 -0.05 -16.24
N THR A 95 -43.75 0.13 -16.33
CA THR A 95 -44.41 1.40 -16.70
C THR A 95 -44.68 2.34 -15.52
N ALA A 96 -44.09 2.11 -14.35
CA ALA A 96 -44.32 3.01 -13.21
C ALA A 96 -43.20 3.12 -12.17
N ASN A 97 -42.23 2.20 -12.11
CA ASN A 97 -41.14 2.22 -11.12
C ASN A 97 -39.96 1.37 -11.64
N CYS A 98 -39.27 1.84 -12.69
CA CYS A 98 -37.95 1.27 -13.02
C CYS A 98 -36.96 1.57 -11.89
N PRO A 99 -35.97 0.69 -11.66
CA PRO A 99 -34.86 0.96 -10.76
C PRO A 99 -34.26 2.32 -11.12
N ASP A 100 -34.17 3.11 -10.08
CA ASP A 100 -33.66 4.47 -10.02
C ASP A 100 -32.43 4.73 -10.92
N GLY A 101 -32.45 5.88 -11.58
CA GLY A 101 -31.55 6.27 -12.68
C GLY A 101 -30.12 6.65 -12.29
N TRP A 102 -29.60 6.12 -11.18
CA TRP A 102 -28.33 6.50 -10.55
C TRP A 102 -27.19 5.62 -11.06
N ASN A 103 -26.38 6.14 -11.99
CA ASN A 103 -25.27 5.36 -12.54
C ASN A 103 -24.04 5.42 -11.63
N ASP A 104 -23.94 6.42 -10.77
CA ASP A 104 -22.97 6.52 -9.69
C ASP A 104 -23.03 5.32 -8.74
N ASP A 105 -24.21 4.93 -8.25
CA ASP A 105 -24.41 3.76 -7.38
C ASP A 105 -23.99 2.46 -8.07
N ILE A 106 -24.38 2.28 -9.33
CA ILE A 106 -23.98 1.11 -10.14
C ILE A 106 -22.46 1.10 -10.31
N GLY A 107 -21.85 2.26 -10.53
CA GLY A 107 -20.39 2.40 -10.63
C GLY A 107 -19.69 1.99 -9.34
N TRP A 108 -20.18 2.45 -8.19
CA TRP A 108 -19.66 2.08 -6.88
C TRP A 108 -19.72 0.57 -6.66
N THR A 109 -20.87 -0.06 -6.87
CA THR A 109 -21.04 -1.50 -6.69
C THR A 109 -20.22 -2.30 -7.71
N THR A 110 -20.13 -1.84 -8.96
CA THR A 110 -19.34 -2.51 -10.02
C THR A 110 -17.87 -2.58 -9.66
N ALA A 111 -17.31 -1.45 -9.22
CA ALA A 111 -15.91 -1.38 -8.83
C ALA A 111 -15.61 -2.19 -7.55
N LEU A 112 -16.53 -2.23 -6.57
CA LEU A 112 -16.41 -3.11 -5.39
C LEU A 112 -16.35 -4.59 -5.79
N TYR A 113 -17.26 -5.07 -6.65
CA TYR A 113 -17.22 -6.46 -7.07
C TYR A 113 -15.98 -6.79 -7.91
N ALA A 114 -15.53 -5.87 -8.77
CA ALA A 114 -14.29 -6.05 -9.52
C ALA A 114 -13.09 -6.20 -8.58
N ARG A 115 -12.98 -5.34 -7.56
CA ARG A 115 -11.89 -5.38 -6.59
C ARG A 115 -12.00 -6.56 -5.63
N GLY A 116 -13.20 -6.89 -5.18
CA GLY A 116 -13.51 -8.11 -4.44
C GLY A 116 -13.07 -9.38 -5.17
N TYR A 117 -13.22 -9.44 -6.50
CA TYR A 117 -12.67 -10.54 -7.30
C TYR A 117 -11.14 -10.54 -7.29
N LEU A 118 -10.48 -9.38 -7.47
CA LEU A 118 -9.01 -9.27 -7.44
C LEU A 118 -8.42 -9.80 -6.12
N TYR A 119 -9.14 -9.70 -5.00
CA TYR A 119 -8.68 -10.22 -3.71
C TYR A 119 -9.01 -11.69 -3.47
N THR A 120 -10.21 -12.12 -3.87
CA THR A 120 -10.77 -13.42 -3.45
C THR A 120 -10.76 -14.49 -4.53
N GLY A 121 -10.69 -14.10 -5.80
CA GLY A 121 -10.92 -14.98 -6.94
C GLY A 121 -12.35 -15.51 -7.07
N ASN A 122 -13.32 -14.97 -6.32
CA ASN A 122 -14.70 -15.45 -6.35
C ASN A 122 -15.39 -15.02 -7.66
N GLN A 123 -15.61 -15.98 -8.55
CA GLN A 123 -16.17 -15.76 -9.88
C GLN A 123 -17.57 -15.11 -9.86
N ALA A 124 -18.32 -15.25 -8.77
CA ALA A 124 -19.62 -14.59 -8.64
C ALA A 124 -19.46 -13.06 -8.60
N TYR A 125 -18.40 -12.54 -7.96
CA TYR A 125 -18.10 -11.11 -7.93
C TYR A 125 -17.72 -10.61 -9.32
N LEU A 126 -16.84 -11.31 -10.02
CA LEU A 126 -16.49 -10.93 -11.40
C LEU A 126 -17.73 -10.91 -12.30
N THR A 127 -18.58 -11.93 -12.20
CA THR A 127 -19.82 -12.00 -12.97
C THR A 127 -20.72 -10.80 -12.70
N GLU A 128 -20.85 -10.36 -11.45
CA GLU A 128 -21.68 -9.21 -11.10
C GLU A 128 -21.06 -7.88 -11.54
N ALA A 129 -19.73 -7.72 -11.44
CA ALA A 129 -19.03 -6.56 -11.97
C ALA A 129 -19.16 -6.44 -13.50
N GLU A 130 -19.03 -7.55 -14.24
CA GLU A 130 -19.19 -7.55 -15.69
C GLU A 130 -20.60 -7.17 -16.13
N LYS A 131 -21.63 -7.56 -15.35
CA LYS A 131 -23.00 -7.11 -15.58
C LYS A 131 -23.12 -5.59 -15.42
N GLY A 132 -22.52 -5.02 -14.38
CA GLY A 132 -22.67 -3.59 -14.06
C GLY A 132 -22.02 -2.72 -15.12
N TRP A 133 -20.83 -3.14 -15.56
CA TRP A 133 -20.16 -2.60 -16.74
C TRP A 133 -21.04 -2.68 -17.99
N THR A 134 -21.52 -3.87 -18.34
CA THR A 134 -22.33 -4.07 -19.56
C THR A 134 -23.59 -3.25 -19.54
N PHE A 135 -24.28 -3.19 -18.39
CA PHE A 135 -25.51 -2.44 -18.22
C PHE A 135 -25.36 -0.95 -18.50
N VAL A 136 -24.24 -0.35 -18.07
CA VAL A 136 -23.97 1.07 -18.31
C VAL A 136 -23.38 1.30 -19.71
N MET A 137 -22.51 0.43 -20.19
CA MET A 137 -21.80 0.63 -21.47
C MET A 137 -22.64 0.33 -22.72
N ASP A 138 -23.56 -0.63 -22.65
CA ASP A 138 -24.45 -0.96 -23.78
C ASP A 138 -25.70 -0.06 -23.83
N GLY A 139 -25.98 0.68 -22.75
CA GLY A 139 -27.17 1.50 -22.58
C GLY A 139 -28.44 0.69 -22.25
N ARG A 140 -29.45 1.35 -21.69
CA ARG A 140 -30.72 0.70 -21.29
C ARG A 140 -31.68 0.54 -22.49
N PRO A 141 -32.17 -0.68 -22.82
CA PRO A 141 -33.13 -0.86 -23.91
C PRO A 141 -34.43 -0.09 -23.69
N GLY A 142 -34.79 0.79 -24.63
CA GLY A 142 -36.05 1.56 -24.60
C GLY A 142 -35.99 2.89 -23.84
N ASP A 143 -34.81 3.29 -23.36
CA ASP A 143 -34.64 4.60 -22.73
C ASP A 143 -34.54 5.71 -23.78
N SER A 144 -35.66 6.40 -24.00
CA SER A 144 -35.71 7.62 -24.82
C SER A 144 -35.22 8.88 -24.07
N ASN A 145 -34.81 8.72 -22.80
CA ASN A 145 -34.40 9.79 -21.88
C ASN A 145 -32.95 9.69 -21.37
N GLY A 146 -32.12 8.76 -21.87
CA GLY A 146 -30.66 8.92 -21.90
C GLY A 146 -29.86 8.57 -20.64
N GLY A 147 -30.07 7.41 -20.02
CA GLY A 147 -29.17 6.86 -19.00
C GLY A 147 -28.10 5.92 -19.56
N GLY A 148 -26.84 6.12 -19.16
CA GLY A 148 -25.71 5.24 -19.49
C GLY A 148 -24.71 5.83 -20.48
N TRP A 149 -23.83 5.00 -21.04
CA TRP A 149 -22.81 5.41 -22.00
C TRP A 149 -23.44 5.93 -23.30
N ASN A 150 -23.08 7.16 -23.65
CA ASN A 150 -23.53 7.80 -24.87
C ASN A 150 -22.44 7.72 -25.95
N SER A 151 -22.61 6.81 -26.91
CA SER A 151 -21.66 6.62 -28.03
C SER A 151 -21.51 7.84 -28.97
N GLN A 152 -22.46 8.78 -28.97
CA GLN A 152 -22.38 9.99 -29.78
C GLN A 152 -21.46 11.06 -29.15
N TYR A 153 -21.43 11.15 -27.81
CA TYR A 153 -20.72 12.22 -27.10
C TYR A 153 -19.53 11.74 -26.28
N GLY A 154 -19.53 10.48 -25.82
CA GLY A 154 -18.41 9.79 -25.19
C GLY A 154 -18.41 9.72 -23.65
N GLY A 155 -19.54 9.85 -22.97
CA GLY A 155 -19.62 9.83 -21.49
C GLY A 155 -20.87 9.14 -20.96
N ILE A 156 -20.92 8.89 -19.66
CA ILE A 156 -22.03 8.29 -18.92
C ILE A 156 -22.97 9.39 -18.45
N THR A 157 -24.26 9.30 -18.80
CA THR A 157 -25.30 10.28 -18.46
C THR A 157 -26.34 9.69 -17.50
N GLU A 158 -26.97 10.50 -16.65
CA GLU A 158 -28.00 10.07 -15.68
C GLU A 158 -29.41 10.55 -16.07
N THR A 159 -30.45 9.76 -15.79
CA THR A 159 -31.84 10.03 -16.22
C THR A 159 -32.64 10.89 -15.25
N ASN A 160 -32.24 10.93 -13.97
CA ASN A 160 -32.80 11.83 -12.96
C ASN A 160 -31.83 13.00 -12.79
N PHE A 161 -32.35 14.20 -13.04
CA PHE A 161 -31.63 15.48 -13.13
C PHE A 161 -30.99 15.98 -11.83
N ASP A 162 -30.33 15.12 -11.05
CA ASP A 162 -29.48 15.57 -9.94
C ASP A 162 -28.10 15.96 -10.48
N GLN A 163 -27.92 17.26 -10.55
CA GLN A 163 -26.88 17.96 -11.32
C GLN A 163 -25.46 17.71 -10.75
N GLY A 164 -25.34 17.03 -9.60
CA GLY A 164 -24.07 16.80 -8.89
C GLY A 164 -23.37 15.47 -9.17
N ASN A 165 -24.06 14.43 -9.65
CA ASN A 165 -23.52 13.06 -9.57
C ASN A 165 -22.85 12.55 -10.86
N CYS A 166 -23.01 13.26 -11.98
CA CYS A 166 -22.47 12.88 -13.29
C CYS A 166 -20.95 12.65 -13.31
N GLN A 167 -20.18 13.48 -12.60
CA GLN A 167 -18.73 13.27 -12.50
C GLN A 167 -18.45 11.94 -11.80
N VAL A 168 -19.16 11.65 -10.71
CA VAL A 168 -18.96 10.46 -9.88
C VAL A 168 -19.30 9.21 -10.69
N SER A 169 -20.40 9.21 -11.45
CA SER A 169 -20.75 8.10 -12.33
C SER A 169 -19.64 7.81 -13.33
N ASN A 170 -19.09 8.83 -13.99
CA ASN A 170 -18.01 8.61 -14.95
C ASN A 170 -16.73 8.09 -14.28
N SER A 171 -16.26 8.76 -13.21
CA SER A 171 -15.00 8.42 -12.57
C SER A 171 -15.04 7.02 -11.93
N ASN A 172 -16.18 6.64 -11.35
CA ASN A 172 -16.39 5.30 -10.81
C ASN A 172 -16.18 4.22 -11.86
N PHE A 173 -16.75 4.45 -13.06
CA PHE A 173 -16.60 3.50 -14.15
C PHE A 173 -15.19 3.53 -14.77
N VAL A 174 -14.41 4.60 -14.66
CA VAL A 174 -13.00 4.57 -15.08
C VAL A 174 -12.23 3.53 -14.28
N TYR A 175 -12.22 3.60 -12.95
CA TYR A 175 -11.47 2.63 -12.16
C TYR A 175 -12.14 1.25 -12.12
N ALA A 176 -13.47 1.14 -12.24
CA ALA A 176 -14.13 -0.15 -12.46
C ALA A 176 -13.60 -0.85 -13.73
N GLY A 177 -13.45 -0.10 -14.83
CA GLY A 177 -12.91 -0.61 -16.09
C GLY A 177 -11.44 -1.00 -15.98
N VAL A 178 -10.64 -0.24 -15.23
CA VAL A 178 -9.24 -0.61 -14.92
C VAL A 178 -9.19 -1.94 -14.16
N TRP A 179 -9.98 -2.10 -13.10
CA TRP A 179 -9.95 -3.32 -12.30
C TRP A 179 -10.56 -4.53 -13.01
N LEU A 180 -11.56 -4.33 -13.86
CA LEU A 180 -12.06 -5.39 -14.77
C LEU A 180 -11.01 -5.79 -15.80
N TYR A 181 -10.22 -4.84 -16.32
CA TYR A 181 -9.08 -5.15 -17.19
C TYR A 181 -8.04 -5.97 -16.44
N GLU A 182 -7.70 -5.63 -15.20
CA GLU A 182 -6.75 -6.40 -14.39
C GLU A 182 -7.27 -7.79 -14.03
N ALA A 183 -8.57 -7.90 -13.73
CA ALA A 183 -9.23 -9.15 -13.41
C ALA A 183 -9.26 -10.14 -14.58
N THR A 184 -9.36 -9.63 -15.82
CA THR A 184 -9.68 -10.47 -17.00
C THR A 184 -8.60 -10.49 -18.07
N GLY A 185 -7.71 -9.50 -18.09
CA GLY A 185 -6.82 -9.21 -19.21
C GLY A 185 -7.54 -8.71 -20.48
N ASN A 186 -8.85 -8.46 -20.43
CA ASN A 186 -9.63 -8.02 -21.59
C ASN A 186 -9.45 -6.51 -21.80
N THR A 187 -8.68 -6.15 -22.83
CA THR A 187 -8.38 -4.76 -23.20
C THR A 187 -9.61 -3.90 -23.51
N THR A 188 -10.78 -4.49 -23.74
CA THR A 188 -12.03 -3.74 -23.97
C THR A 188 -12.41 -2.90 -22.75
N TYR A 189 -12.20 -3.41 -21.54
CA TYR A 189 -12.49 -2.67 -20.30
C TYR A 189 -11.56 -1.46 -20.15
N LEU A 190 -10.25 -1.64 -20.40
CA LEU A 190 -9.27 -0.54 -20.36
C LEU A 190 -9.56 0.52 -21.42
N ASN A 191 -9.84 0.12 -22.66
CA ASN A 191 -10.21 1.04 -23.73
C ASN A 191 -11.48 1.85 -23.38
N GLY A 192 -12.45 1.22 -22.71
CA GLY A 192 -13.65 1.89 -22.21
C GLY A 192 -13.32 2.90 -21.11
N ALA A 193 -12.50 2.52 -20.14
CA ALA A 193 -12.04 3.41 -19.07
C ALA A 193 -11.30 4.65 -19.62
N GLU A 194 -10.39 4.44 -20.57
CA GLU A 194 -9.69 5.54 -21.25
C GLU A 194 -10.65 6.47 -22.02
N ALA A 195 -11.69 5.90 -22.64
CA ALA A 195 -12.70 6.67 -23.38
C ALA A 195 -13.57 7.51 -22.44
N ILE A 196 -14.02 6.94 -21.32
CA ILE A 196 -14.78 7.66 -20.28
C ILE A 196 -13.92 8.82 -19.74
N TYR A 197 -12.69 8.54 -19.32
CA TYR A 197 -11.81 9.58 -18.78
C TYR A 197 -11.47 10.66 -19.81
N ALA A 198 -11.27 10.30 -21.09
CA ALA A 198 -11.02 11.28 -22.14
C ALA A 198 -12.18 12.28 -22.29
N TRP A 199 -13.41 11.84 -22.03
CA TRP A 199 -14.58 12.70 -21.98
C TRP A 199 -14.61 13.57 -20.73
N GLU A 200 -14.41 12.99 -19.54
CA GLU A 200 -14.31 13.74 -18.28
C GLU A 200 -13.28 14.86 -18.39
N ARG A 201 -12.06 14.51 -18.83
CA ARG A 201 -10.96 15.46 -19.00
C ARG A 201 -11.31 16.60 -19.96
N LYS A 202 -12.11 16.33 -20.99
CA LYS A 202 -12.47 17.32 -22.01
C LYS A 202 -13.56 18.28 -21.52
N TYR A 203 -14.54 17.77 -20.78
CA TYR A 203 -15.75 18.52 -20.48
C TYR A 203 -15.88 18.94 -19.01
N LEU A 204 -15.25 18.21 -18.10
CA LEU A 204 -15.39 18.39 -16.66
C LEU A 204 -14.11 18.91 -15.98
N VAL A 205 -12.98 18.99 -16.68
CA VAL A 205 -11.70 19.44 -16.11
C VAL A 205 -11.08 20.60 -16.89
N ASN A 206 -10.78 21.72 -16.23
CA ASN A 206 -10.05 22.82 -16.87
C ASN A 206 -8.54 22.54 -16.99
N THR A 207 -8.15 21.77 -18.00
CA THR A 207 -6.73 21.40 -18.20
C THR A 207 -5.86 22.48 -18.87
N THR A 208 -6.35 23.71 -19.04
CA THR A 208 -5.66 24.77 -19.82
C THR A 208 -4.55 25.48 -19.06
N GLY A 209 -4.46 25.29 -17.74
CA GLY A 209 -3.53 26.04 -16.88
C GLY A 209 -3.86 27.54 -16.78
N SER A 210 -4.97 28.00 -17.35
CA SER A 210 -5.42 29.39 -17.36
C SER A 210 -6.88 29.50 -16.94
N THR A 211 -7.27 30.67 -16.45
CA THR A 211 -8.68 30.97 -16.13
C THR A 211 -9.50 31.10 -17.41
N ILE A 212 -10.60 30.37 -17.52
CA ILE A 212 -11.56 30.46 -18.64
C ILE A 212 -12.74 31.33 -18.20
N ASN A 213 -13.20 32.24 -19.05
CA ASN A 213 -14.43 33.00 -18.81
C ASN A 213 -15.41 32.72 -19.95
N ASN A 214 -16.56 32.12 -19.64
CA ASN A 214 -17.58 31.77 -20.62
C ASN A 214 -18.99 32.13 -20.10
N SER A 215 -20.03 31.73 -20.82
CA SER A 215 -21.43 31.98 -20.44
C SER A 215 -21.89 31.27 -19.17
N GLN A 216 -21.08 30.34 -18.65
CA GLN A 216 -21.38 29.53 -17.47
C GLN A 216 -20.62 30.01 -16.22
N GLY A 217 -19.56 30.81 -16.38
CA GLY A 217 -18.84 31.43 -15.28
C GLY A 217 -17.35 31.62 -15.54
N THR A 218 -16.61 31.81 -14.45
CA THR A 218 -15.15 31.85 -14.42
C THR A 218 -14.64 30.50 -13.95
N TRP A 219 -13.89 29.78 -14.78
CA TRP A 219 -13.31 28.49 -14.44
C TRP A 219 -11.83 28.65 -14.12
N LEU A 220 -11.42 28.18 -12.95
CA LEU A 220 -10.04 28.23 -12.51
C LEU A 220 -9.20 27.11 -13.14
N PRO A 221 -7.88 27.28 -13.31
CA PRO A 221 -7.01 26.22 -13.79
C PRO A 221 -7.18 24.95 -12.96
N TRP A 222 -7.36 23.81 -13.62
CA TRP A 222 -7.55 22.48 -13.01
C TRP A 222 -8.80 22.27 -12.16
N GLN A 223 -9.71 23.23 -12.17
CA GLN A 223 -11.03 23.08 -11.56
C GLN A 223 -11.80 21.92 -12.20
N VAL A 224 -12.40 21.08 -11.36
CA VAL A 224 -13.36 20.04 -11.74
C VAL A 224 -14.78 20.61 -11.65
N MET A 225 -15.70 20.08 -12.45
CA MET A 225 -17.06 20.61 -12.55
C MET A 225 -18.13 19.52 -12.63
N GLY A 226 -19.35 19.91 -12.28
CA GLY A 226 -20.55 19.09 -12.42
C GLY A 226 -21.21 19.25 -13.79
N CYS A 227 -22.08 18.29 -14.12
CA CYS A 227 -22.89 18.33 -15.33
C CYS A 227 -24.24 18.99 -15.07
N THR A 228 -24.78 19.72 -16.04
CA THR A 228 -26.21 20.08 -16.03
C THR A 228 -26.97 19.31 -17.09
N SER A 229 -28.30 19.37 -16.99
CA SER A 229 -29.37 18.70 -17.71
C SER A 229 -29.35 18.60 -19.25
N ASP A 230 -28.23 18.77 -19.95
CA ASP A 230 -28.18 18.64 -21.42
C ASP A 230 -27.46 17.37 -21.90
N PRO A 231 -28.20 16.38 -22.44
CA PRO A 231 -27.64 15.23 -23.13
C PRO A 231 -27.11 15.53 -24.55
N GLN A 232 -27.10 16.79 -25.03
CA GLN A 232 -26.67 17.18 -26.38
C GLN A 232 -25.27 17.81 -26.47
N GLY A 233 -24.48 17.75 -25.40
CA GLY A 233 -23.09 18.20 -25.41
C GLY A 233 -22.92 19.72 -25.28
N ASP A 234 -23.99 20.47 -25.00
CA ASP A 234 -23.90 21.82 -24.45
C ASP A 234 -23.98 21.70 -22.93
N VAL A 235 -22.92 21.14 -22.33
CA VAL A 235 -22.85 20.94 -20.88
C VAL A 235 -22.89 22.33 -20.25
N SER A 236 -24.07 22.80 -19.81
CA SER A 236 -24.22 24.06 -19.06
C SER A 236 -23.64 23.94 -17.65
N THR A 237 -22.39 23.52 -17.54
CA THR A 237 -21.70 23.19 -16.29
C THR A 237 -21.81 24.35 -15.32
N TYR A 238 -22.35 24.10 -14.13
CA TYR A 238 -22.16 25.02 -13.02
C TYR A 238 -20.81 24.69 -12.38
N ALA A 239 -20.14 25.71 -11.82
CA ALA A 239 -18.94 25.47 -11.04
C ALA A 239 -19.33 24.58 -9.83
N ASN A 240 -18.99 23.29 -9.92
CA ASN A 240 -19.04 22.35 -8.80
C ASN A 240 -17.61 22.03 -8.41
N ASP A 241 -16.98 22.92 -7.65
CA ASP A 241 -15.63 22.70 -7.15
C ASP A 241 -15.65 21.97 -5.80
N ASN A 242 -16.58 21.02 -5.66
CA ASN A 242 -16.68 20.27 -4.42
C ASN A 242 -15.47 19.31 -4.34
N VAL A 243 -14.99 19.06 -3.13
CA VAL A 243 -13.80 18.23 -2.94
C VAL A 243 -14.07 16.76 -3.30
N PHE A 244 -15.34 16.34 -3.21
CA PHE A 244 -15.84 15.03 -3.61
C PHE A 244 -15.55 14.68 -5.07
N ASP A 245 -16.00 15.54 -5.99
CA ASP A 245 -15.91 15.32 -7.41
C ASP A 245 -14.44 15.38 -7.87
N ASN A 246 -13.68 16.31 -7.28
CA ASN A 246 -12.23 16.38 -7.47
C ASN A 246 -11.56 15.04 -7.13
N GLY A 247 -11.96 14.42 -6.01
CA GLY A 247 -11.45 13.13 -5.57
C GLY A 247 -11.67 12.00 -6.59
N GLY A 248 -12.88 11.91 -7.18
CA GLY A 248 -13.18 10.88 -8.16
C GLY A 248 -12.26 10.95 -9.40
N VAL A 249 -12.07 12.15 -9.95
CA VAL A 249 -11.19 12.36 -11.11
C VAL A 249 -9.72 12.08 -10.76
N ILE A 250 -9.25 12.49 -9.58
CA ILE A 250 -7.89 12.18 -9.10
C ILE A 250 -7.69 10.67 -9.03
N TYR A 251 -8.65 9.93 -8.47
CA TYR A 251 -8.55 8.48 -8.33
C TYR A 251 -8.51 7.80 -9.71
N ALA A 252 -9.43 8.16 -10.60
CA ALA A 252 -9.52 7.64 -11.96
C ALA A 252 -8.22 7.87 -12.76
N ALA A 253 -7.68 9.09 -12.71
CA ALA A 253 -6.41 9.43 -13.34
C ALA A 253 -5.23 8.64 -12.74
N THR A 254 -5.22 8.46 -11.43
CA THR A 254 -4.16 7.71 -10.74
C THR A 254 -4.15 6.24 -11.15
N GLU A 255 -5.32 5.59 -11.22
CA GLU A 255 -5.42 4.20 -11.66
C GLU A 255 -5.02 4.03 -13.14
N LEU A 256 -5.44 4.94 -14.02
CA LEU A 256 -5.01 4.93 -15.42
C LEU A 256 -3.50 5.14 -15.55
N TYR A 257 -2.90 6.05 -14.79
CA TYR A 257 -1.44 6.22 -14.77
C TYR A 257 -0.75 4.93 -14.32
N ARG A 258 -1.26 4.27 -13.27
CA ARG A 258 -0.70 3.04 -12.72
C ARG A 258 -0.63 1.92 -13.76
N VAL A 259 -1.71 1.71 -14.52
CA VAL A 259 -1.77 0.60 -15.49
C VAL A 259 -1.18 0.93 -16.86
N THR A 260 -1.16 2.21 -17.27
CA THR A 260 -0.68 2.61 -18.61
C THR A 260 0.74 3.20 -18.61
N GLY A 261 1.19 3.74 -17.48
CA GLY A 261 2.40 4.57 -17.40
C GLY A 261 2.28 5.92 -18.14
N ASN A 262 1.09 6.30 -18.62
CA ASN A 262 0.91 7.55 -19.36
C ASN A 262 0.97 8.76 -18.43
N GLN A 263 2.02 9.55 -18.60
CA GLN A 263 2.32 10.74 -17.79
C GLN A 263 1.21 11.81 -17.81
N GLN A 264 0.34 11.83 -18.82
CA GLN A 264 -0.79 12.76 -18.87
C GLN A 264 -1.73 12.57 -17.67
N TYR A 265 -2.06 11.33 -17.32
CA TYR A 265 -2.95 11.05 -16.20
C TYR A 265 -2.34 11.46 -14.86
N TYR A 266 -1.04 11.21 -14.68
CA TYR A 266 -0.30 11.71 -13.51
C TYR A 266 -0.38 13.24 -13.41
N ASN A 267 -0.14 13.94 -14.53
CA ASN A 267 -0.14 15.40 -14.54
C ASN A 267 -1.54 15.98 -14.29
N ASP A 268 -2.58 15.33 -14.80
CA ASP A 268 -3.96 15.71 -14.55
C ASP A 268 -4.31 15.56 -13.06
N ALA A 269 -4.03 14.40 -12.46
CA ALA A 269 -4.23 14.17 -11.02
C ALA A 269 -3.50 15.20 -10.16
N LEU A 270 -2.21 15.44 -10.45
CA LEU A 270 -1.41 16.42 -9.73
C LEU A 270 -1.91 17.86 -9.92
N GLY A 271 -2.39 18.19 -11.13
CA GLY A 271 -2.98 19.50 -11.42
C GLY A 271 -4.20 19.78 -10.54
N ILE A 272 -5.10 18.80 -10.43
CA ILE A 272 -6.31 18.89 -9.61
C ILE A 272 -5.96 18.94 -8.12
N ILE A 273 -5.04 18.08 -7.65
CA ILE A 273 -4.53 18.13 -6.27
C ILE A 273 -3.96 19.51 -5.95
N ASN A 274 -3.21 20.13 -6.88
CA ASN A 274 -2.66 21.47 -6.70
C ASN A 274 -3.72 22.56 -6.63
N HIS A 275 -4.79 22.42 -7.42
CA HIS A 275 -5.93 23.33 -7.39
C HIS A 275 -6.61 23.28 -6.02
N VAL A 276 -7.05 22.10 -5.59
CA VAL A 276 -7.65 21.89 -4.26
C VAL A 276 -6.68 22.33 -3.16
N TYR A 277 -5.42 21.92 -3.21
CA TYR A 277 -4.43 22.34 -2.21
C TYR A 277 -4.24 23.86 -2.17
N GLY A 278 -4.21 24.54 -3.33
CA GLY A 278 -4.02 25.98 -3.44
C GLY A 278 -5.20 26.79 -2.93
N GLU A 279 -6.44 26.34 -3.18
CA GLU A 279 -7.65 26.98 -2.66
C GLU A 279 -7.75 26.88 -1.13
N TYR A 280 -7.24 25.79 -0.55
CA TYR A 280 -7.35 25.50 0.88
C TYR A 280 -6.03 25.75 1.67
N ASN A 281 -4.99 26.33 1.05
CA ASN A 281 -3.70 26.62 1.70
C ASN A 281 -3.70 27.96 2.47
N PRO A 282 -3.37 27.99 3.77
CA PRO A 282 -3.33 29.20 4.62
C PRO A 282 -2.31 30.26 4.20
N THR A 283 -1.34 29.90 3.34
CA THR A 283 -0.30 30.80 2.84
C THR A 283 -0.62 31.41 1.47
N ALA A 284 -1.76 31.04 0.87
CA ALA A 284 -2.26 31.67 -0.36
C ALA A 284 -2.71 33.12 -0.10
N ASN A 285 -2.69 33.97 -1.13
CA ASN A 285 -3.05 35.39 -1.04
C ASN A 285 -4.14 35.73 -2.07
N PRO A 286 -5.38 36.11 -1.65
CA PRO A 286 -5.79 36.38 -0.27
C PRO A 286 -5.87 35.09 0.58
N PRO A 287 -5.55 35.16 1.88
CA PRO A 287 -5.67 34.02 2.78
C PRO A 287 -7.15 33.63 2.91
N GLN A 288 -7.51 32.43 2.49
CA GLN A 288 -8.75 31.80 2.97
C GLN A 288 -8.44 31.17 4.34
N PRO A 289 -9.26 31.41 5.37
CA PRO A 289 -8.93 30.95 6.72
C PRO A 289 -8.93 29.43 6.79
N LEU A 290 -7.76 28.84 7.07
CA LEU A 290 -7.71 27.63 7.90
C LEU A 290 -8.24 28.03 9.28
N SER A 291 -9.52 27.78 9.56
CA SER A 291 -9.92 27.76 10.96
C SER A 291 -9.36 26.49 11.56
N THR A 292 -8.91 26.60 12.80
CA THR A 292 -8.66 25.48 13.72
C THR A 292 -9.91 24.61 14.00
N ASP A 293 -10.95 24.74 13.16
CA ASP A 293 -12.27 24.11 13.24
C ASP A 293 -12.69 23.47 11.89
N ASN A 294 -11.79 23.34 10.91
CA ASN A 294 -12.13 22.75 9.62
C ASN A 294 -11.08 21.72 9.16
N PRO A 295 -11.38 20.42 9.25
CA PRO A 295 -10.99 19.50 8.16
C PRO A 295 -11.42 20.05 6.80
N ILE A 296 -11.10 19.36 5.71
CA ILE A 296 -11.81 19.53 4.43
C ILE A 296 -13.32 19.71 4.73
N SER A 297 -13.84 20.95 4.70
CA SER A 297 -15.22 21.26 5.06
C SER A 297 -15.49 22.74 4.88
N ASN A 298 -16.69 23.03 4.38
CA ASN A 298 -17.43 24.29 4.53
C ASN A 298 -16.85 25.57 3.90
N THR A 299 -17.25 25.84 2.65
CA THR A 299 -18.02 27.04 2.25
C THR A 299 -18.46 26.81 0.79
N ALA A 300 -19.71 26.95 0.31
CA ALA A 300 -20.89 27.66 0.76
C ALA A 300 -22.17 27.06 0.11
N ASN A 301 -23.32 27.21 0.79
CA ASN A 301 -24.68 27.14 0.22
C ASN A 301 -25.25 25.80 -0.31
N TYR A 302 -25.02 24.67 0.36
CA TYR A 302 -26.00 23.57 0.31
C TYR A 302 -26.42 23.20 1.72
N ASN A 303 -27.73 23.22 1.95
CA ASN A 303 -28.37 22.96 3.23
C ASN A 303 -27.86 21.65 3.86
N ASN A 304 -26.93 21.75 4.82
CA ASN A 304 -26.79 20.92 6.02
C ASN A 304 -27.12 19.40 5.98
N GLN A 305 -26.99 18.71 4.83
CA GLN A 305 -27.40 17.30 4.67
C GLN A 305 -26.39 16.40 3.95
N TYR A 306 -25.26 16.91 3.43
CA TYR A 306 -24.35 16.11 2.58
C TYR A 306 -22.87 16.25 3.00
N MET A 307 -22.59 15.99 4.27
CA MET A 307 -21.23 15.91 4.84
C MET A 307 -20.40 14.60 4.61
N PRO A 308 -20.92 13.47 4.08
CA PRO A 308 -20.12 12.23 3.91
C PRO A 308 -19.13 12.21 2.71
N GLN A 309 -18.69 13.36 2.16
CA GLN A 309 -18.13 13.39 0.80
C GLN A 309 -16.63 13.76 0.70
N ASN A 310 -15.95 14.08 1.80
CA ASN A 310 -14.52 14.42 1.75
C ASN A 310 -13.60 13.20 1.64
N TYR A 311 -14.12 12.01 1.94
CA TYR A 311 -13.32 10.79 1.97
C TYR A 311 -12.86 10.36 0.57
N VAL A 312 -13.62 10.66 -0.50
CA VAL A 312 -13.20 10.32 -1.88
C VAL A 312 -11.91 11.02 -2.21
N PHE A 313 -11.77 12.28 -1.81
CA PHE A 313 -10.55 13.04 -2.02
C PHE A 313 -9.38 12.53 -1.19
N THR A 314 -9.57 12.29 0.11
CA THR A 314 -8.49 11.77 0.97
C THR A 314 -8.03 10.40 0.50
N ARG A 315 -8.98 9.54 0.10
CA ARG A 315 -8.72 8.25 -0.52
C ARG A 315 -7.95 8.40 -1.85
N ALA A 316 -8.36 9.33 -2.71
CA ALA A 316 -7.69 9.59 -3.98
C ALA A 316 -6.29 10.18 -3.80
N LEU A 317 -6.09 11.08 -2.85
CA LEU A 317 -4.79 11.63 -2.49
C LEU A 317 -3.88 10.55 -1.91
N SER A 318 -4.40 9.68 -1.03
CA SER A 318 -3.69 8.51 -0.51
C SER A 318 -3.24 7.57 -1.63
N ASN A 319 -4.16 7.25 -2.57
CA ASN A 319 -3.83 6.43 -3.74
C ASN A 319 -2.73 7.11 -4.59
N PHE A 320 -2.87 8.41 -4.87
CA PHE A 320 -1.88 9.17 -5.63
C PHE A 320 -0.51 9.16 -4.95
N LEU A 321 -0.43 9.43 -3.64
CA LEU A 321 0.83 9.42 -2.88
C LEU A 321 1.51 8.04 -2.85
N THR A 322 0.72 6.96 -2.94
CA THR A 322 1.19 5.59 -3.01
C THR A 322 1.78 5.26 -4.39
N VAL A 323 1.09 5.66 -5.46
CA VAL A 323 1.51 5.40 -6.86
C VAL A 323 2.62 6.37 -7.31
N ALA A 324 2.58 7.62 -6.87
CA ALA A 324 3.57 8.66 -7.15
C ALA A 324 4.75 8.60 -6.16
N SER A 325 5.68 7.67 -6.38
CA SER A 325 6.86 7.48 -5.53
C SER A 325 7.59 8.81 -5.19
N GLY A 326 7.97 9.00 -3.92
CA GLY A 326 8.78 10.13 -3.44
C GLY A 326 8.02 11.27 -2.74
N TRP A 327 6.68 11.21 -2.70
CA TRP A 327 5.86 12.30 -2.15
C TRP A 327 5.53 12.17 -0.65
N TRP A 328 6.05 11.17 0.05
CA TRP A 328 5.94 11.09 1.52
C TRP A 328 6.67 12.21 2.27
N SER A 329 7.59 12.90 1.59
CA SER A 329 8.24 14.13 2.06
C SER A 329 7.56 15.41 1.55
N SER A 330 6.46 15.28 0.82
CA SER A 330 5.74 16.40 0.20
C SER A 330 4.85 17.14 1.22
N PRO A 331 4.52 18.41 0.95
CA PRO A 331 3.55 19.14 1.76
C PRO A 331 2.15 18.50 1.74
N TYR A 332 1.79 17.73 0.70
CA TYR A 332 0.49 17.04 0.63
C TYR A 332 0.41 15.90 1.64
N ALA A 333 1.48 15.10 1.78
CA ALA A 333 1.54 14.05 2.80
C ALA A 333 1.48 14.63 4.23
N THR A 334 2.09 15.80 4.45
CA THR A 334 2.00 16.50 5.74
C THR A 334 0.61 17.06 6.00
N TRP A 335 -0.01 17.66 4.97
CA TRP A 335 -1.36 18.20 5.06
C TRP A 335 -2.37 17.11 5.40
N GLU A 336 -2.28 16.01 4.67
CA GLU A 336 -3.14 14.87 4.83
C GLU A 336 -2.96 14.21 6.22
N LEU A 337 -1.71 14.07 6.69
CA LEU A 337 -1.44 13.64 8.08
C LEU A 337 -2.12 14.53 9.14
N ASN A 338 -2.06 15.85 9.00
CA ASN A 338 -2.68 16.72 10.00
C ASN A 338 -4.20 16.51 10.06
N ASN A 339 -4.86 16.30 8.92
CA ASN A 339 -6.27 15.93 8.86
C ASN A 339 -6.54 14.59 9.62
N ALA A 340 -5.63 13.62 9.52
CA ALA A 340 -5.70 12.33 10.23
C ALA A 340 -5.73 12.52 11.74
N LEU A 341 -4.79 13.33 12.22
CA LEU A 341 -4.61 13.57 13.64
C LEU A 341 -5.79 14.33 14.22
N ASP A 342 -6.36 15.28 13.47
CA ASP A 342 -7.55 16.01 13.89
C ASP A 342 -8.78 15.10 13.97
N ALA A 343 -9.02 14.27 12.93
CA ALA A 343 -10.08 13.25 12.94
C ALA A 343 -9.92 12.27 14.11
N TRP A 344 -8.69 11.85 14.39
CA TRP A 344 -8.39 10.96 15.50
C TRP A 344 -8.74 11.54 16.86
N ASN A 345 -8.46 12.82 17.06
CA ASN A 345 -8.61 13.47 18.37
C ASN A 345 -10.07 13.66 18.79
N ILE A 346 -11.02 13.57 17.86
CA ILE A 346 -12.45 13.73 18.12
C ILE A 346 -13.20 12.40 18.30
N ARG A 347 -12.52 11.25 18.25
CA ARG A 347 -13.14 9.94 18.46
C ARG A 347 -13.75 9.80 19.87
N ASN A 348 -14.70 8.87 20.02
CA ASN A 348 -15.28 8.54 21.32
C ASN A 348 -14.42 7.53 22.10
N SER A 349 -14.85 7.16 23.30
CA SER A 349 -14.14 6.18 24.16
C SER A 349 -14.17 4.73 23.65
N GLN A 350 -14.87 4.46 22.55
CA GLN A 350 -14.91 3.18 21.84
C GLN A 350 -14.12 3.25 20.53
N ASP A 351 -13.31 4.31 20.36
CA ASP A 351 -12.55 4.61 19.14
C ASP A 351 -13.43 4.79 17.88
N LEU A 352 -14.71 5.17 18.04
CA LEU A 352 -15.61 5.50 16.94
C LEU A 352 -15.45 6.97 16.49
N MET A 353 -15.50 7.19 15.18
CA MET A 353 -15.45 8.52 14.55
C MET A 353 -16.76 8.80 13.81
N TRP A 354 -17.27 10.03 13.92
CA TRP A 354 -18.35 10.55 13.08
C TRP A 354 -17.78 11.37 11.92
N ASN A 355 -18.56 11.47 10.85
CA ASN A 355 -18.22 12.24 9.65
C ASN A 355 -18.24 13.76 9.86
N THR A 356 -18.72 14.22 11.02
CA THR A 356 -18.77 15.62 11.41
C THR A 356 -17.54 15.94 12.25
N TRP A 357 -16.44 16.41 11.63
CA TRP A 357 -15.17 16.48 12.38
C TRP A 357 -14.95 17.74 13.25
N ASN A 358 -15.98 18.58 13.42
CA ASN A 358 -15.91 19.71 14.33
C ASN A 358 -16.47 19.39 15.74
N GLN A 359 -16.89 18.14 15.98
CA GLN A 359 -17.45 17.70 17.26
C GLN A 359 -16.93 16.33 17.65
N GLN A 360 -16.83 16.09 18.96
CA GLN A 360 -16.46 14.77 19.48
C GLN A 360 -17.59 13.76 19.23
N THR A 361 -17.25 12.58 18.73
CA THR A 361 -18.20 11.47 18.54
C THR A 361 -18.91 11.13 19.86
N PRO A 362 -20.26 11.08 19.91
CA PRO A 362 -20.99 10.68 21.11
C PRO A 362 -20.84 9.20 21.49
N VAL A 363 -21.20 8.84 22.73
CA VAL A 363 -21.08 7.49 23.31
C VAL A 363 -22.34 6.61 23.11
N LEU A 364 -23.48 7.16 22.66
CA LEU A 364 -24.77 6.45 22.58
C LEU A 364 -25.43 6.56 21.19
N ASN A 365 -25.75 5.42 20.57
CA ASN A 365 -26.50 5.26 19.30
C ASN A 365 -28.03 5.28 19.47
N THR A 366 -28.62 6.12 20.33
CA THR A 366 -30.10 6.23 20.40
C THR A 366 -30.57 7.48 19.64
N PRO A 367 -31.28 7.32 18.51
CA PRO A 367 -31.94 8.43 17.83
C PRO A 367 -32.98 9.03 18.77
N THR A 368 -32.85 10.29 19.15
CA THR A 368 -34.01 11.03 19.66
C THR A 368 -34.91 11.36 18.47
N SER A 369 -36.15 10.89 18.52
CA SER A 369 -37.17 11.09 17.48
C SER A 369 -37.26 12.56 17.07
N GLY A 370 -36.81 12.89 15.86
CA GLY A 370 -36.89 14.24 15.30
C GLY A 370 -35.65 14.70 14.52
N GLU A 371 -34.51 14.01 14.66
CA GLU A 371 -33.34 14.22 13.81
C GLU A 371 -33.52 13.38 12.54
N GLN A 372 -33.60 14.04 11.36
CA GLN A 372 -33.50 13.37 10.06
C GLN A 372 -32.16 12.63 10.05
N GLU A 373 -32.19 11.30 10.02
CA GLU A 373 -31.05 10.38 9.97
C GLU A 373 -29.86 10.82 10.85
N PRO A 374 -29.75 10.38 12.12
CA PRO A 374 -28.52 10.56 12.88
C PRO A 374 -27.39 9.98 12.03
N GLY A 375 -26.50 10.87 11.58
CA GLY A 375 -25.56 10.64 10.49
C GLY A 375 -24.95 9.25 10.54
N ALA A 376 -25.02 8.56 9.41
CA ALA A 376 -24.24 7.35 9.16
C ALA A 376 -22.84 7.55 9.77
N MET A 377 -22.40 6.60 10.59
CA MET A 377 -21.01 6.58 11.04
C MET A 377 -20.15 6.40 9.80
N ASP A 378 -19.83 7.48 9.10
CA ASP A 378 -19.01 7.40 7.90
C ASP A 378 -17.56 7.24 8.34
N VAL A 379 -17.18 5.98 8.55
CA VAL A 379 -15.83 5.56 8.95
C VAL A 379 -14.83 5.93 7.84
N SER A 380 -15.32 6.18 6.63
CA SER A 380 -14.55 6.42 5.41
C SER A 380 -13.55 7.57 5.51
N SER A 381 -13.89 8.60 6.27
CA SER A 381 -13.18 9.86 6.21
C SER A 381 -11.90 9.85 7.07
N GLY A 382 -11.87 9.10 8.17
CA GLY A 382 -10.66 8.89 8.99
C GLY A 382 -9.74 7.77 8.46
N ASP A 383 -10.31 6.80 7.74
CA ASP A 383 -9.60 5.57 7.36
C ASP A 383 -8.64 5.75 6.18
N ALA A 384 -8.99 6.59 5.20
CA ALA A 384 -8.08 7.03 4.14
C ALA A 384 -6.83 7.75 4.71
N ILE A 385 -6.96 8.31 5.91
CA ILE A 385 -5.91 9.11 6.53
C ILE A 385 -4.91 8.30 7.37
N TRP A 386 -5.32 7.13 7.84
CA TRP A 386 -4.44 6.20 8.55
C TRP A 386 -3.70 5.19 7.64
N GLN A 387 -4.07 5.11 6.36
CA GLN A 387 -3.28 4.44 5.30
C GLN A 387 -1.91 5.11 5.06
N GLN A 388 -1.66 6.27 5.68
CA GLN A 388 -0.57 7.20 5.34
C GLN A 388 0.68 7.06 6.18
N PHE A 389 0.71 6.05 7.03
CA PHE A 389 1.92 5.68 7.71
C PHE A 389 2.28 4.28 7.31
N PRO A 390 3.41 4.09 6.57
CA PRO A 390 4.05 2.79 6.48
C PRO A 390 3.97 2.18 7.88
N PRO A 391 3.26 1.05 8.09
CA PRO A 391 3.15 0.47 9.41
C PRO A 391 4.59 0.34 9.86
N PRO A 392 4.99 0.96 11.01
CA PRO A 392 6.35 1.42 11.27
C PRO A 392 7.32 0.46 10.65
N THR A 393 7.83 0.83 9.48
CA THR A 393 8.35 -0.16 8.54
C THR A 393 9.41 -0.92 9.27
N MET A 394 9.16 -2.21 9.48
CA MET A 394 10.24 -3.10 9.77
C MET A 394 11.20 -2.89 8.60
N ASN A 395 12.34 -2.26 8.88
CA ASN A 395 13.35 -2.07 7.85
C ASN A 395 13.90 -3.45 7.55
N LEU A 396 13.38 -4.05 6.48
CA LEU A 396 13.78 -5.36 5.97
C LEU A 396 14.89 -5.22 4.93
N ALA A 397 15.51 -4.04 4.80
CA ALA A 397 16.67 -3.89 3.93
C ALA A 397 17.78 -4.83 4.41
N GLY A 398 18.28 -5.66 3.50
CA GLY A 398 19.30 -6.65 3.81
C GLY A 398 19.22 -7.87 2.91
N THR A 399 20.16 -8.78 3.11
CA THR A 399 20.25 -10.03 2.35
C THR A 399 19.71 -11.19 3.17
N TYR A 400 18.89 -12.03 2.56
CA TYR A 400 18.19 -13.15 3.19
C TYR A 400 18.22 -14.40 2.31
N GLU A 401 18.25 -15.57 2.94
CA GLU A 401 17.56 -16.76 2.45
C GLU A 401 16.06 -16.55 2.70
N ILE A 402 15.26 -16.57 1.63
CA ILE A 402 13.79 -16.51 1.73
C ILE A 402 13.30 -17.95 1.68
N GLN A 403 12.86 -18.51 2.81
CA GLN A 403 12.53 -19.92 2.94
C GLN A 403 11.02 -20.11 3.04
N ASN A 404 10.43 -20.95 2.19
CA ASN A 404 9.01 -21.27 2.27
C ASN A 404 8.70 -22.07 3.55
N VAL A 405 7.66 -21.68 4.29
CA VAL A 405 7.30 -22.29 5.58
C VAL A 405 6.74 -23.70 5.41
N ASN A 406 6.03 -23.98 4.31
CA ASN A 406 5.45 -25.30 4.05
C ASN A 406 6.52 -26.36 3.74
N SER A 407 7.48 -26.03 2.87
CA SER A 407 8.49 -26.99 2.38
C SER A 407 9.82 -26.93 3.12
N GLY A 408 10.14 -25.80 3.78
CA GLY A 408 11.47 -25.53 4.33
C GLY A 408 12.55 -25.31 3.26
N LEU A 409 12.16 -25.12 1.99
CA LEU A 409 13.06 -24.88 0.87
C LEU A 409 13.22 -23.38 0.58
N ALA A 410 14.39 -22.99 0.08
CA ALA A 410 14.71 -21.61 -0.21
C ALA A 410 14.29 -21.20 -1.62
N LEU A 411 13.90 -19.94 -1.75
CA LEU A 411 13.69 -19.26 -3.02
C LEU A 411 15.01 -19.21 -3.80
N ASN A 412 15.03 -19.72 -5.03
CA ASN A 412 16.25 -19.96 -5.79
C ASN A 412 16.07 -19.66 -7.28
N VAL A 413 17.05 -18.99 -7.89
CA VAL A 413 17.11 -18.88 -9.36
C VAL A 413 17.69 -20.16 -9.94
N SER A 414 16.88 -20.84 -10.77
CA SER A 414 17.20 -22.13 -11.36
C SER A 414 18.53 -22.08 -12.13
N GLY A 415 19.41 -23.05 -11.84
CA GLY A 415 20.72 -23.17 -12.49
C GLY A 415 21.69 -22.01 -12.26
N ALA A 416 21.43 -21.13 -11.27
CA ALA A 416 22.19 -19.89 -11.04
C ALA A 416 22.26 -19.00 -12.30
N SER A 417 21.22 -19.07 -13.14
CA SER A 417 21.12 -18.29 -14.36
C SER A 417 21.21 -16.78 -14.07
N THR A 418 21.76 -16.03 -15.01
CA THR A 418 21.77 -14.56 -15.01
C THR A 418 20.95 -13.98 -16.18
N ALA A 419 20.15 -14.82 -16.84
CA ALA A 419 19.27 -14.40 -17.93
C ALA A 419 17.93 -13.86 -17.41
N ASN A 420 17.40 -12.85 -18.10
CA ASN A 420 16.02 -12.42 -17.97
C ASN A 420 15.07 -13.59 -18.27
N GLY A 421 14.03 -13.75 -17.45
CA GLY A 421 13.05 -14.84 -17.61
C GLY A 421 13.48 -16.17 -16.99
N ALA A 422 14.63 -16.24 -16.32
CA ALA A 422 15.01 -17.46 -15.61
C ALA A 422 14.03 -17.74 -14.47
N GLU A 423 13.66 -19.01 -14.35
CA GLU A 423 12.68 -19.49 -13.38
C GLU A 423 13.17 -19.30 -11.94
N VAL A 424 12.26 -18.86 -11.08
CA VAL A 424 12.47 -18.86 -9.63
C VAL A 424 11.74 -20.06 -9.05
N ILE A 425 12.51 -20.98 -8.49
CA ILE A 425 12.07 -22.26 -7.94
C ILE A 425 12.29 -22.30 -6.43
N GLN A 426 11.70 -23.27 -5.75
CA GLN A 426 12.12 -23.65 -4.40
C GLN A 426 13.23 -24.73 -4.46
N TYR A 427 14.29 -24.59 -3.66
CA TYR A 427 15.45 -25.48 -3.69
C TYR A 427 16.14 -25.63 -2.31
N PRO A 428 16.79 -26.77 -2.00
CA PRO A 428 17.56 -26.90 -0.76
C PRO A 428 18.70 -25.87 -0.67
N PHE A 429 18.73 -25.10 0.41
CA PHE A 429 19.78 -24.11 0.65
C PHE A 429 21.10 -24.77 1.08
N SER A 430 22.22 -24.16 0.66
CA SER A 430 23.56 -24.45 1.17
C SER A 430 24.37 -23.16 1.23
N SER A 431 25.22 -23.02 2.24
CA SER A 431 26.07 -21.83 2.41
C SER A 431 26.89 -21.54 1.14
N GLY A 432 26.90 -20.28 0.69
CA GLY A 432 27.59 -19.85 -0.54
C GLY A 432 26.76 -19.93 -1.83
N GLN A 433 25.51 -20.39 -1.77
CA GLN A 433 24.60 -20.37 -2.93
C GLN A 433 24.00 -18.97 -3.15
N ASN A 434 24.75 -18.08 -3.81
CA ASN A 434 24.30 -16.71 -4.08
C ASN A 434 22.99 -16.64 -4.91
N ASN A 435 22.67 -17.67 -5.68
CA ASN A 435 21.41 -17.74 -6.42
C ASN A 435 20.20 -18.11 -5.54
N SER A 436 20.41 -18.48 -4.27
CA SER A 436 19.38 -18.66 -3.24
C SER A 436 19.31 -17.48 -2.24
N LEU A 437 20.14 -16.46 -2.43
CA LEU A 437 20.18 -15.28 -1.57
C LEU A 437 19.56 -14.10 -2.29
N TRP A 438 18.81 -13.31 -1.53
CA TRP A 438 18.03 -12.20 -2.03
C TRP A 438 18.23 -10.97 -1.17
N THR A 439 18.59 -9.84 -1.79
CA THR A 439 18.71 -8.54 -1.15
C THR A 439 17.40 -7.79 -1.31
N LEU A 440 16.72 -7.53 -0.20
CA LEU A 440 15.55 -6.65 -0.15
C LEU A 440 16.03 -5.20 -0.19
N VAL A 441 15.61 -4.45 -1.21
CA VAL A 441 15.93 -3.03 -1.41
C VAL A 441 14.62 -2.23 -1.33
N PRO A 442 14.45 -1.35 -0.32
CA PRO A 442 13.25 -0.52 -0.20
C PRO A 442 12.99 0.32 -1.45
N THR A 443 11.72 0.46 -1.81
CA THR A 443 11.22 1.37 -2.85
C THR A 443 10.28 2.41 -2.21
N SER A 444 9.11 2.71 -2.80
CA SER A 444 8.08 3.57 -2.20
C SER A 444 6.93 2.77 -1.59
N GLY A 445 6.22 3.36 -0.63
CA GLY A 445 4.97 2.79 -0.11
C GLY A 445 5.10 1.45 0.63
N GLY A 446 6.29 1.12 1.16
CA GLY A 446 6.54 -0.14 1.86
C GLY A 446 6.91 -1.33 0.96
N TYR A 447 6.98 -1.13 -0.35
CA TYR A 447 7.38 -2.15 -1.32
C TYR A 447 8.91 -2.27 -1.42
N TYR A 448 9.36 -3.44 -1.86
CA TYR A 448 10.77 -3.76 -2.06
C TYR A 448 10.99 -4.33 -3.46
N HIS A 449 12.14 -3.99 -4.03
CA HIS A 449 12.77 -4.87 -5.01
C HIS A 449 13.45 -6.01 -4.24
N ILE A 450 13.23 -7.25 -4.68
CA ILE A 450 13.85 -8.45 -4.09
C ILE A 450 14.91 -8.93 -5.08
N ASN A 451 16.16 -8.50 -4.88
CA ASN A 451 17.24 -8.69 -5.84
C ASN A 451 17.98 -10.00 -5.58
N ASN A 452 18.11 -10.87 -6.59
CA ASN A 452 18.96 -12.04 -6.47
C ASN A 452 20.43 -11.63 -6.34
N VAL A 453 21.14 -12.18 -5.35
CA VAL A 453 22.55 -11.82 -5.08
C VAL A 453 23.50 -12.27 -6.19
N ASN A 454 23.18 -13.36 -6.90
CA ASN A 454 24.03 -13.86 -7.98
C ASN A 454 23.92 -13.04 -9.28
N SER A 455 22.71 -12.65 -9.68
CA SER A 455 22.48 -11.94 -10.95
C SER A 455 22.32 -10.43 -10.81
N GLY A 456 21.95 -9.94 -9.62
CA GLY A 456 21.53 -8.56 -9.37
C GLY A 456 20.13 -8.22 -9.92
N MET A 457 19.45 -9.19 -10.55
CA MET A 457 18.09 -9.04 -11.09
C MET A 457 17.02 -9.15 -10.00
N VAL A 458 15.83 -8.64 -10.27
CA VAL A 458 14.72 -8.59 -9.31
C VAL A 458 13.73 -9.73 -9.51
N LEU A 459 13.13 -10.19 -8.41
CA LEU A 459 11.98 -11.10 -8.39
C LEU A 459 10.81 -10.45 -9.15
N ASN A 460 10.33 -11.10 -10.21
CA ASN A 460 9.38 -10.50 -11.16
C ASN A 460 8.27 -11.49 -11.52
N VAL A 461 7.06 -10.98 -11.74
CA VAL A 461 5.93 -11.75 -12.28
C VAL A 461 5.96 -11.75 -13.80
N SER A 462 6.02 -12.94 -14.41
CA SER A 462 6.11 -13.09 -15.86
C SER A 462 4.94 -12.47 -16.61
N ALA A 463 5.23 -11.70 -17.65
CA ALA A 463 4.24 -11.14 -18.57
C ALA A 463 3.86 -12.11 -19.73
N GLY A 464 4.45 -13.31 -19.79
CA GLY A 464 4.51 -14.15 -21.00
C GLY A 464 3.39 -15.19 -21.22
N GLY A 465 2.33 -15.20 -20.41
CA GLY A 465 1.18 -16.11 -20.57
C GLY A 465 -0.08 -15.41 -21.11
N PRO A 466 -1.11 -16.15 -21.56
CA PRO A 466 -2.42 -15.57 -21.88
C PRO A 466 -2.98 -14.84 -20.64
N GLY A 467 -3.00 -13.50 -20.68
CA GLY A 467 -3.47 -12.63 -19.59
C GLY A 467 -2.38 -11.85 -18.83
N GLY A 468 -1.09 -11.99 -19.16
CA GLY A 468 -0.02 -11.13 -18.63
C GLY A 468 0.26 -11.32 -17.12
N SER A 469 0.91 -10.33 -16.48
CA SER A 469 1.31 -10.39 -15.06
C SER A 469 0.15 -10.28 -14.05
N GLY A 470 -1.10 -10.12 -14.51
CA GLY A 470 -2.29 -10.01 -13.65
C GLY A 470 -2.96 -11.34 -13.34
N ILE A 471 -2.62 -12.42 -14.06
CA ILE A 471 -3.32 -13.70 -13.91
C ILE A 471 -2.82 -14.51 -12.74
N ASN A 472 -3.76 -15.25 -12.16
CA ASN A 472 -3.51 -16.27 -11.17
C ASN A 472 -2.65 -17.41 -11.75
N GLY A 473 -1.63 -17.85 -11.02
CA GLY A 473 -0.67 -18.84 -11.48
C GLY A 473 0.38 -18.29 -12.46
N ALA A 474 0.49 -16.97 -12.61
CA ALA A 474 1.58 -16.39 -13.40
C ALA A 474 2.93 -16.74 -12.76
N ALA A 475 3.85 -17.25 -13.58
CA ALA A 475 5.12 -17.76 -13.10
C ALA A 475 6.03 -16.65 -12.56
N ILE A 476 6.73 -16.95 -11.47
CA ILE A 476 7.77 -16.09 -10.89
C ILE A 476 9.10 -16.37 -11.58
N ILE A 477 9.73 -15.28 -12.00
CA ILE A 477 10.99 -15.26 -12.74
C ILE A 477 11.91 -14.20 -12.14
N GLN A 478 13.16 -14.14 -12.61
CA GLN A 478 13.98 -12.93 -12.44
C GLN A 478 13.98 -12.06 -13.70
N TRP A 479 14.10 -10.75 -13.53
CA TRP A 479 14.25 -9.81 -14.63
C TRP A 479 15.09 -8.58 -14.21
N SER A 480 15.66 -7.83 -15.15
CA SER A 480 16.28 -6.53 -14.86
C SER A 480 15.25 -5.55 -14.28
N ALA A 481 15.60 -4.76 -13.26
CA ALA A 481 14.70 -3.81 -12.55
C ALA A 481 14.11 -2.66 -13.40
N GLN A 482 14.27 -2.69 -14.72
CA GLN A 482 13.57 -1.83 -15.68
C GLN A 482 12.55 -2.66 -16.46
N GLY A 483 11.57 -3.24 -15.74
CA GLY A 483 10.51 -4.07 -16.33
C GLY A 483 9.67 -3.36 -17.39
N MET A 484 8.99 -4.14 -18.24
CA MET A 484 8.05 -3.62 -19.26
C MET A 484 6.72 -3.14 -18.66
N ILE A 485 6.38 -3.56 -17.43
CA ILE A 485 5.10 -3.28 -16.75
C ILE A 485 5.42 -2.68 -15.38
N PRO A 486 4.96 -1.45 -15.06
CA PRO A 486 5.16 -0.85 -13.75
C PRO A 486 4.62 -1.72 -12.60
N GLY A 487 5.47 -2.02 -11.60
CA GLY A 487 5.07 -2.67 -10.35
C GLY A 487 5.06 -4.19 -10.35
N ASN A 488 5.28 -4.87 -11.49
CA ASN A 488 5.32 -6.34 -11.52
C ASN A 488 6.62 -6.93 -10.91
N ASP A 489 7.59 -6.09 -10.55
CA ASP A 489 8.85 -6.39 -9.85
C ASP A 489 8.89 -5.89 -8.39
N GLN A 490 7.80 -5.32 -7.90
CA GLN A 490 7.73 -4.74 -6.56
C GLN A 490 6.85 -5.58 -5.65
N TRP A 491 7.37 -5.89 -4.47
CA TRP A 491 6.74 -6.80 -3.51
C TRP A 491 6.63 -6.14 -2.14
N MET A 492 5.44 -6.16 -1.56
CA MET A 492 5.20 -5.71 -0.19
C MET A 492 5.34 -6.89 0.78
N PRO A 493 6.36 -6.90 1.65
CA PRO A 493 6.45 -7.86 2.73
C PRO A 493 5.48 -7.49 3.85
N VAL A 494 4.65 -8.45 4.27
CA VAL A 494 3.72 -8.32 5.39
C VAL A 494 4.07 -9.36 6.44
N GLN A 495 4.35 -8.90 7.67
CA GLN A 495 4.64 -9.79 8.77
C GLN A 495 3.35 -10.39 9.33
N ASN A 496 3.26 -11.72 9.32
CA ASN A 496 2.17 -12.48 9.92
C ASN A 496 2.27 -12.49 11.45
N SER A 497 1.16 -12.80 12.13
CA SER A 497 1.11 -12.89 13.60
C SER A 497 2.02 -13.99 14.20
N ASP A 498 2.42 -14.96 13.39
CA ASP A 498 3.36 -16.03 13.74
C ASP A 498 4.84 -15.64 13.49
N GLY A 499 5.11 -14.42 13.04
CA GLY A 499 6.44 -13.89 12.76
C GLY A 499 6.99 -14.22 11.37
N THR A 500 6.28 -15.02 10.57
CA THR A 500 6.61 -15.28 9.15
C THR A 500 6.22 -14.09 8.27
N PHE A 501 6.59 -14.12 6.99
CA PHE A 501 6.26 -13.08 6.01
C PHE A 501 5.46 -13.62 4.84
N SER A 502 4.52 -12.83 4.36
CA SER A 502 3.89 -12.99 3.05
C SER A 502 4.32 -11.83 2.14
N PHE A 503 4.44 -12.07 0.84
CA PHE A 503 4.88 -11.06 -0.13
C PHE A 503 3.79 -10.84 -1.17
N TYR A 504 3.35 -9.60 -1.34
CA TYR A 504 2.27 -9.23 -2.26
C TYR A 504 2.78 -8.35 -3.39
N ASN A 505 2.44 -8.68 -4.63
CA ASN A 505 2.91 -7.94 -5.79
C ASN A 505 2.16 -6.60 -5.96
N LEU A 506 2.87 -5.51 -6.29
CA LEU A 506 2.27 -4.19 -6.46
C LEU A 506 1.26 -4.17 -7.63
N TYR A 507 1.58 -4.85 -8.73
CA TYR A 507 0.74 -4.88 -9.92
C TYR A 507 -0.49 -5.78 -9.73
N SER A 508 -0.31 -7.07 -9.43
CA SER A 508 -1.40 -8.04 -9.41
C SER A 508 -2.18 -8.12 -8.09
N LYS A 509 -1.65 -7.55 -7.01
CA LYS A 509 -2.13 -7.69 -5.62
C LYS A 509 -2.08 -9.13 -5.07
N GLN A 510 -1.55 -10.08 -5.84
CA GLN A 510 -1.48 -11.49 -5.47
C GLN A 510 -0.24 -11.80 -4.62
N ALA A 511 -0.33 -12.89 -3.84
CA ALA A 511 0.73 -13.35 -2.98
C ALA A 511 1.74 -14.20 -3.75
N LEU A 512 3.03 -14.11 -3.39
CA LEU A 512 4.04 -15.08 -3.77
C LEU A 512 3.63 -16.47 -3.25
N ASP A 513 3.55 -17.47 -4.14
CA ASP A 513 2.97 -18.79 -3.83
C ASP A 513 3.88 -19.94 -4.30
N VAL A 514 3.79 -21.05 -3.58
CA VAL A 514 4.35 -22.33 -4.02
C VAL A 514 3.19 -23.20 -4.53
N PRO A 515 3.06 -23.40 -5.85
CA PRO A 515 1.84 -23.93 -6.44
C PRO A 515 1.43 -25.27 -5.84
N GLY A 516 0.16 -25.35 -5.44
CA GLY A 516 -0.44 -26.54 -4.84
C GLY A 516 0.20 -26.98 -3.51
N ALA A 517 0.85 -26.06 -2.78
CA ALA A 517 1.60 -26.35 -1.56
C ALA A 517 2.64 -27.47 -1.74
N SER A 518 3.25 -27.55 -2.94
CA SER A 518 4.24 -28.57 -3.26
C SER A 518 5.46 -28.49 -2.34
N THR A 519 6.01 -29.64 -1.96
CA THR A 519 7.28 -29.75 -1.21
C THR A 519 8.44 -30.22 -2.09
N ALA A 520 8.22 -30.36 -3.40
CA ALA A 520 9.25 -30.80 -4.33
C ALA A 520 10.32 -29.70 -4.57
N SER A 521 11.59 -30.06 -4.40
CA SER A 521 12.72 -29.25 -4.88
C SER A 521 12.59 -29.11 -6.40
N THR A 522 12.65 -27.89 -6.94
CA THR A 522 12.43 -27.49 -8.35
C THR A 522 11.02 -27.10 -8.77
N THR A 523 10.03 -27.10 -7.85
CA THR A 523 8.75 -26.42 -8.16
C THR A 523 9.02 -24.94 -8.42
N GLN A 524 8.66 -24.45 -9.61
CA GLN A 524 8.64 -23.03 -9.92
C GLN A 524 7.54 -22.35 -9.12
N LEU A 525 7.86 -21.22 -8.49
CA LEU A 525 6.88 -20.41 -7.80
C LEU A 525 5.99 -19.67 -8.79
N ASP A 526 4.78 -19.38 -8.37
CA ASP A 526 3.83 -18.52 -9.06
C ASP A 526 3.34 -17.42 -8.11
N GLN A 527 2.40 -16.62 -8.58
CA GLN A 527 1.55 -15.81 -7.73
C GLN A 527 0.17 -16.44 -7.63
N TRP A 528 -0.47 -16.27 -6.48
CA TRP A 528 -1.83 -16.75 -6.27
C TRP A 528 -2.63 -15.82 -5.35
N PHE A 529 -3.98 -15.90 -5.42
CA PHE A 529 -4.85 -15.20 -4.47
C PHE A 529 -4.48 -15.53 -3.03
N ALA A 530 -4.57 -14.53 -2.15
CA ALA A 530 -4.25 -14.71 -0.74
C ALA A 530 -5.17 -15.76 -0.12
N ASN A 531 -4.58 -16.83 0.43
CA ASN A 531 -5.33 -17.95 1.01
C ASN A 531 -4.86 -18.30 2.43
N GLY A 532 -3.85 -17.60 2.95
CA GLY A 532 -3.35 -17.76 4.31
C GLY A 532 -2.63 -19.09 4.59
N THR A 533 -2.44 -19.93 3.58
CA THR A 533 -1.79 -21.23 3.73
C THR A 533 -0.28 -21.09 3.95
N PRO A 534 0.39 -22.10 4.52
CA PRO A 534 1.85 -22.10 4.63
C PRO A 534 2.61 -22.00 3.30
N ALA A 535 1.96 -22.24 2.16
CA ALA A 535 2.55 -22.09 0.83
C ALA A 535 2.85 -20.61 0.49
N GLN A 536 2.15 -19.66 1.11
CA GLN A 536 2.31 -18.21 0.93
C GLN A 536 3.04 -17.53 2.10
N LYS A 537 3.65 -18.34 2.97
CA LYS A 537 4.38 -17.87 4.16
C LYS A 537 5.86 -18.22 4.01
N PHE A 538 6.72 -17.27 4.37
CA PHE A 538 8.15 -17.35 4.19
C PHE A 538 8.89 -16.89 5.44
N ASN A 539 9.96 -17.59 5.81
CA ASN A 539 10.93 -17.13 6.79
C ASN A 539 11.97 -16.28 6.07
N LEU A 540 12.25 -15.09 6.60
CA LEU A 540 13.40 -14.28 6.21
C LEU A 540 14.59 -14.66 7.10
N ILE A 541 15.43 -15.58 6.61
CA ILE A 541 16.58 -16.09 7.33
C ILE A 541 17.81 -15.32 6.86
N GLN A 542 18.44 -14.54 7.74
CA GLN A 542 19.70 -13.91 7.37
C GLN A 542 20.78 -14.98 7.17
N PRO A 543 21.53 -14.96 6.06
CA PRO A 543 22.54 -15.96 5.81
C PRO A 543 23.58 -15.91 6.91
N SER A 544 23.83 -17.06 7.54
CA SER A 544 24.94 -17.19 8.48
C SER A 544 26.24 -17.03 7.70
N LEU A 545 26.97 -15.95 7.96
CA LEU A 545 28.32 -15.78 7.47
C LEU A 545 29.17 -16.90 8.07
N ASN A 546 29.73 -17.79 7.25
CA ASN A 546 30.59 -18.86 7.75
C ASN A 546 31.98 -18.31 8.13
N LEU A 547 32.02 -17.48 9.18
CA LEU A 547 33.22 -16.83 9.71
C LEU A 547 33.91 -17.79 10.66
N SER A 548 34.72 -18.70 10.10
CA SER A 548 35.65 -19.51 10.88
C SER A 548 37.05 -18.89 10.86
N GLY A 549 37.78 -18.97 11.96
CA GLY A 549 39.15 -18.44 12.08
C GLY A 549 39.26 -17.14 12.87
N THR A 550 40.41 -16.50 12.76
CA THR A 550 40.73 -15.22 13.40
C THR A 550 40.75 -14.11 12.35
N TYR A 551 40.18 -12.96 12.67
CA TYR A 551 40.07 -11.82 11.77
C TYR A 551 40.61 -10.55 12.41
N GLU A 552 41.23 -9.71 11.59
CA GLU A 552 41.33 -8.28 11.82
C GLU A 552 40.03 -7.63 11.29
N ILE A 553 39.42 -6.76 12.11
CA ILE A 553 38.26 -5.94 11.70
C ILE A 553 38.80 -4.54 11.41
N ARG A 554 38.82 -4.13 10.14
CA ARG A 554 39.43 -2.88 9.70
C ARG A 554 38.38 -1.91 9.20
N ASN A 555 38.31 -0.71 9.77
CA ASN A 555 37.38 0.32 9.31
C ASN A 555 37.67 0.73 7.86
N ALA A 556 36.64 0.84 7.03
CA ALA A 556 36.75 1.12 5.60
C ALA A 556 37.12 2.59 5.32
N ASN A 557 36.81 3.52 6.23
CA ASN A 557 37.22 4.92 6.13
C ASN A 557 38.69 5.14 6.48
N SER A 558 39.10 4.73 7.69
CA SER A 558 40.42 5.06 8.23
C SER A 558 41.51 4.03 7.89
N GLY A 559 41.12 2.79 7.54
CA GLY A 559 42.06 1.68 7.40
C GLY A 559 42.68 1.19 8.71
N LEU A 560 42.21 1.69 9.87
CA LEU A 560 42.66 1.27 11.20
C LEU A 560 41.83 0.09 11.73
N ALA A 561 42.42 -0.72 12.61
CA ALA A 561 41.80 -1.93 13.13
C ALA A 561 41.08 -1.67 14.46
N VAL A 562 39.96 -2.37 14.67
CA VAL A 562 39.25 -2.48 15.95
C VAL A 562 40.15 -3.18 16.96
N ASN A 563 40.48 -2.51 18.06
CA ASN A 563 41.57 -2.87 18.96
C ASN A 563 41.17 -2.64 20.42
N VAL A 564 41.52 -3.56 21.32
CA VAL A 564 41.37 -3.36 22.76
C VAL A 564 42.49 -2.46 23.29
N PHE A 565 42.13 -1.29 23.83
CA PHE A 565 43.09 -0.30 24.31
C PHE A 565 44.11 -0.90 25.30
N GLY A 566 45.39 -0.68 25.00
CA GLY A 566 46.51 -1.17 25.81
C GLY A 566 46.64 -2.70 25.92
N GLY A 567 45.87 -3.47 25.14
CA GLY A 567 45.83 -4.93 25.26
C GLY A 567 45.25 -5.41 26.59
N SER A 568 44.41 -4.59 27.23
CA SER A 568 43.78 -4.93 28.51
C SER A 568 42.97 -6.23 28.42
N THR A 569 42.89 -6.96 29.53
CA THR A 569 42.06 -8.17 29.67
C THR A 569 40.90 -7.97 30.66
N SER A 570 40.68 -6.72 31.11
CA SER A 570 39.63 -6.39 32.08
C SER A 570 38.32 -6.04 31.38
N ASN A 571 37.20 -6.36 32.05
CA ASN A 571 35.88 -5.85 31.70
C ASN A 571 35.88 -4.31 31.69
N GLY A 572 35.23 -3.73 30.70
CA GLY A 572 35.11 -2.28 30.52
C GLY A 572 36.30 -1.64 29.83
N ALA A 573 37.29 -2.41 29.37
CA ALA A 573 38.37 -1.83 28.58
C ALA A 573 37.82 -1.31 27.24
N GLU A 574 38.29 -0.12 26.87
CA GLU A 574 37.85 0.60 25.68
C GLU A 574 38.21 -0.14 24.40
N ILE A 575 37.30 -0.11 23.44
CA ILE A 575 37.57 -0.53 22.07
C ILE A 575 37.86 0.71 21.24
N ILE A 576 39.07 0.77 20.69
CA ILE A 576 39.58 1.88 19.91
C ILE A 576 39.91 1.44 18.48
N GLN A 577 40.13 2.41 17.59
CA GLN A 577 40.81 2.14 16.32
C GLN A 577 42.32 2.36 16.45
N TRP A 578 43.14 1.42 15.98
CA TRP A 578 44.61 1.49 16.08
C TRP A 578 45.30 0.86 14.86
N PRO A 579 46.52 1.29 14.48
CA PRO A 579 47.29 0.62 13.43
C PRO A 579 47.54 -0.86 13.77
N PHE A 580 47.25 -1.75 12.83
CA PHE A 580 47.50 -3.17 13.01
C PHE A 580 48.94 -3.52 12.67
N SER A 581 49.62 -4.22 13.59
CA SER A 581 50.90 -4.87 13.35
C SER A 581 50.68 -6.38 13.50
N GLY A 582 50.75 -7.13 12.40
CA GLY A 582 50.40 -8.56 12.34
C GLY A 582 50.84 -9.37 13.57
N GLY A 583 49.93 -10.22 14.08
CA GLY A 583 50.11 -10.97 15.32
C GLY A 583 49.76 -10.20 16.60
N ALA A 584 49.18 -9.00 16.49
CA ALA A 584 48.66 -8.25 17.63
C ALA A 584 47.32 -8.84 18.11
N THR A 585 47.37 -9.82 19.01
CA THR A 585 46.19 -10.57 19.50
C THR A 585 45.10 -9.70 20.13
N ASN A 586 45.41 -8.46 20.57
CA ASN A 586 44.43 -7.50 21.07
C ASN A 586 43.64 -6.77 19.98
N ALA A 587 44.00 -6.93 18.70
CA ALA A 587 43.26 -6.47 17.53
C ALA A 587 42.75 -7.63 16.65
N GLU A 588 42.85 -8.85 17.16
CA GLU A 588 42.39 -10.07 16.51
C GLU A 588 41.09 -10.55 17.16
N TRP A 589 40.15 -10.99 16.33
CA TRP A 589 38.79 -11.31 16.75
C TRP A 589 38.32 -12.65 16.19
N ARG A 590 37.52 -13.38 16.97
CA ARG A 590 36.83 -14.62 16.55
C ARG A 590 35.34 -14.39 16.60
N PHE A 591 34.63 -14.91 15.60
CA PHE A 591 33.18 -14.85 15.51
C PHE A 591 32.59 -16.13 16.11
N VAL A 592 31.91 -16.00 17.25
CA VAL A 592 31.29 -17.12 17.97
C VAL A 592 29.79 -17.03 17.75
N SER A 593 29.18 -18.05 17.15
CA SER A 593 27.72 -18.09 16.96
C SER A 593 26.97 -17.88 18.27
N ALA A 594 25.92 -17.06 18.23
CA ALA A 594 25.10 -16.71 19.38
C ALA A 594 23.64 -17.17 19.17
N SER A 595 22.67 -16.27 19.30
CA SER A 595 21.30 -16.53 18.85
C SER A 595 21.22 -16.61 17.31
N PRO A 596 20.16 -17.22 16.73
CA PRO A 596 20.02 -17.30 15.28
C PRO A 596 20.19 -15.94 14.59
N GLY A 597 21.14 -15.84 13.65
CA GLY A 597 21.47 -14.59 12.95
C GLY A 597 22.49 -13.66 13.62
N TYR A 598 22.98 -14.00 14.82
CA TYR A 598 23.91 -13.15 15.58
C TYR A 598 25.22 -13.87 15.95
N TYR A 599 26.28 -13.07 16.12
CA TYR A 599 27.59 -13.49 16.61
C TYR A 599 27.97 -12.72 17.87
N ARG A 600 28.76 -13.36 18.73
CA ARG A 600 29.62 -12.64 19.67
C ARG A 600 31.00 -12.49 19.04
N ILE A 601 31.59 -11.31 19.18
CA ILE A 601 32.88 -10.97 18.57
C ILE A 601 33.92 -11.02 19.69
N GLN A 602 34.62 -12.15 19.81
CA GLN A 602 35.53 -12.44 20.90
C GLN A 602 36.94 -11.95 20.60
N ASN A 603 37.53 -11.16 21.48
CA ASN A 603 38.92 -10.76 21.38
C ASN A 603 39.86 -11.94 21.64
N VAL A 604 40.87 -12.14 20.80
CA VAL A 604 41.80 -13.28 20.91
C VAL A 604 42.70 -13.17 22.14
N ASN A 605 43.09 -11.97 22.55
CA ASN A 605 43.96 -11.77 23.72
C ASN A 605 43.25 -11.99 25.05
N SER A 606 42.05 -11.40 25.24
CA SER A 606 41.34 -11.43 26.53
C SER A 606 40.32 -12.57 26.66
N GLY A 607 39.79 -13.08 25.54
CA GLY A 607 38.63 -13.97 25.54
C GLY A 607 37.29 -13.28 25.85
N LEU A 608 37.29 -11.95 26.03
CA LEU A 608 36.10 -11.12 26.25
C LEU A 608 35.48 -10.68 24.92
N TYR A 609 34.27 -10.12 24.96
CA TYR A 609 33.47 -9.86 23.77
C TYR A 609 33.24 -8.37 23.54
N LEU A 610 33.20 -7.96 22.27
CA LEU A 610 32.77 -6.63 21.83
C LEU A 610 31.36 -6.33 22.38
N ASN A 611 31.21 -5.25 23.14
CA ASN A 611 30.03 -5.00 23.96
C ASN A 611 29.67 -3.51 23.98
N VAL A 612 28.36 -3.21 23.93
CA VAL A 612 27.86 -1.84 24.17
C VAL A 612 27.76 -1.59 25.67
N THR A 613 28.46 -0.56 26.15
CA THR A 613 28.56 -0.25 27.58
C THR A 613 27.18 -0.08 28.21
N GLY A 614 26.92 -0.84 29.29
CA GLY A 614 25.70 -0.72 30.09
C GLY A 614 24.41 -1.09 29.36
N ALA A 615 24.48 -1.83 28.23
CA ALA A 615 23.34 -2.10 27.36
C ALA A 615 22.58 -0.83 26.94
N SER A 616 23.31 0.27 26.74
CA SER A 616 22.71 1.53 26.31
C SER A 616 22.08 1.41 24.91
N THR A 617 20.98 2.10 24.68
CA THR A 617 20.39 2.32 23.35
C THR A 617 20.67 3.71 22.80
N ALA A 618 21.43 4.55 23.52
CA ALA A 618 21.75 5.90 23.08
C ALA A 618 22.80 5.90 21.95
N PHE A 619 22.65 6.82 21.00
CA PHE A 619 23.70 7.17 20.06
C PHE A 619 24.93 7.70 20.80
N GLY A 620 26.11 7.31 20.35
CA GLY A 620 27.38 7.66 21.00
C GLY A 620 27.71 6.83 22.24
N ALA A 621 26.96 5.75 22.52
CA ALA A 621 27.30 4.87 23.63
C ALA A 621 28.64 4.15 23.35
N PRO A 622 29.63 4.20 24.26
CA PRO A 622 30.94 3.65 23.98
C PRO A 622 30.96 2.12 23.85
N ILE A 623 31.81 1.63 22.97
CA ILE A 623 32.11 0.20 22.84
C ILE A 623 33.27 -0.18 23.76
N VAL A 624 33.07 -1.27 24.48
CA VAL A 624 34.03 -1.87 25.42
C VAL A 624 34.14 -3.37 25.17
N GLN A 625 35.09 -4.03 25.81
CA GLN A 625 35.01 -5.48 25.99
C GLN A 625 34.37 -5.85 27.32
N TRP A 626 33.59 -6.92 27.35
CA TRP A 626 32.99 -7.45 28.56
C TRP A 626 32.81 -8.97 28.50
N SER A 627 32.67 -9.62 29.66
CA SER A 627 32.20 -11.00 29.74
C SER A 627 30.75 -11.13 29.24
N THR A 628 30.31 -12.32 28.81
CA THR A 628 28.92 -12.49 28.36
C THR A 628 27.90 -12.16 29.45
N SER A 629 26.73 -11.66 29.05
CA SER A 629 25.58 -11.44 29.94
C SER A 629 24.28 -11.85 29.25
N GLU A 630 23.15 -11.86 29.98
CA GLU A 630 21.84 -12.23 29.42
C GLU A 630 21.15 -11.07 28.65
N THR A 631 21.76 -9.88 28.59
CA THR A 631 21.15 -8.68 27.99
C THR A 631 21.42 -8.51 26.49
N ASN A 632 22.07 -9.46 25.82
CA ASN A 632 22.35 -9.48 24.37
C ASN A 632 23.13 -8.27 23.80
N ASN A 633 23.60 -7.33 24.61
CA ASN A 633 24.41 -6.20 24.18
C ASN A 633 25.87 -6.58 23.79
N ASP A 634 26.22 -7.86 23.88
CA ASP A 634 27.43 -8.51 23.35
C ASP A 634 27.20 -9.27 22.03
N GLN A 635 25.96 -9.28 21.52
CA GLN A 635 25.59 -9.95 20.27
C GLN A 635 25.45 -8.95 19.14
N TRP A 636 25.96 -9.32 17.97
CA TRP A 636 26.05 -8.48 16.79
C TRP A 636 25.55 -9.22 15.56
N ARG A 637 24.63 -8.58 14.84
CA ARG A 637 24.19 -8.97 13.51
C ARG A 637 25.20 -8.42 12.52
N ILE A 638 25.77 -9.31 11.70
CA ILE A 638 26.81 -8.96 10.74
C ILE A 638 26.19 -8.98 9.35
N VAL A 639 26.19 -7.84 8.66
CA VAL A 639 25.60 -7.68 7.33
C VAL A 639 26.72 -7.41 6.33
N GLN A 640 26.80 -8.22 5.27
CA GLN A 640 27.70 -7.93 4.16
C GLN A 640 27.04 -6.91 3.23
N ASN A 641 27.72 -5.80 3.01
CA ASN A 641 27.30 -4.72 2.12
C ASN A 641 27.59 -5.09 0.65
N SER A 642 26.86 -4.46 -0.28
CA SER A 642 27.00 -4.71 -1.72
C SER A 642 28.41 -4.42 -2.28
N ASN A 643 29.18 -3.56 -1.61
CA ASN A 643 30.57 -3.25 -1.95
C ASN A 643 31.59 -4.24 -1.35
N GLY A 644 31.13 -5.30 -0.68
CA GLY A 644 31.97 -6.33 -0.06
C GLY A 644 32.44 -6.03 1.37
N THR A 645 32.18 -4.83 1.91
CA THR A 645 32.42 -4.51 3.33
C THR A 645 31.34 -5.13 4.23
N TYR A 646 31.48 -4.97 5.54
CA TYR A 646 30.57 -5.48 6.56
C TYR A 646 30.14 -4.37 7.51
N SER A 647 28.90 -4.43 7.97
CA SER A 647 28.35 -3.59 9.03
C SER A 647 27.88 -4.47 10.20
N PHE A 648 28.03 -3.97 11.43
CA PHE A 648 27.71 -4.71 12.66
C PHE A 648 26.61 -3.97 13.41
N TYR A 649 25.47 -4.64 13.64
CA TYR A 649 24.33 -4.08 14.36
C TYR A 649 24.16 -4.78 15.70
N ASN A 650 24.07 -4.04 16.79
CA ASN A 650 23.92 -4.62 18.12
C ASN A 650 22.53 -5.25 18.29
N ALA A 651 22.47 -6.44 18.91
CA ALA A 651 21.20 -7.17 19.08
C ALA A 651 20.24 -6.53 20.08
N TYR A 652 20.74 -5.69 21.00
CA TYR A 652 19.91 -5.03 22.01
C TYR A 652 19.41 -3.67 21.54
N SER A 653 20.29 -2.83 20.99
CA SER A 653 19.95 -1.47 20.57
C SER A 653 19.57 -1.33 19.10
N THR A 654 19.88 -2.32 18.26
CA THR A 654 19.80 -2.26 16.78
C THR A 654 20.75 -1.28 16.10
N GLU A 655 21.56 -0.56 16.88
CA GLU A 655 22.51 0.45 16.38
C GLU A 655 23.77 -0.16 15.76
N ALA A 656 24.41 0.59 14.86
CA ALA A 656 25.61 0.16 14.16
C ALA A 656 26.88 0.45 14.96
N LEU A 657 27.89 -0.42 14.87
CA LEU A 657 29.27 -0.12 15.29
C LEU A 657 29.81 1.05 14.47
N ASP A 658 30.27 2.11 15.13
CA ASP A 658 30.65 3.37 14.50
C ASP A 658 32.04 3.86 14.94
N VAL A 659 32.69 4.60 14.05
CA VAL A 659 33.88 5.40 14.38
C VAL A 659 33.44 6.86 14.49
N PRO A 660 33.37 7.43 15.71
CA PRO A 660 32.70 8.70 15.93
C PRO A 660 33.27 9.82 15.06
N GLY A 661 32.37 10.53 14.38
CA GLY A 661 32.70 11.64 13.49
C GLY A 661 33.57 11.26 12.29
N ALA A 662 33.57 9.98 11.89
CA ALA A 662 34.42 9.43 10.84
C ALA A 662 35.92 9.71 11.07
N SER A 663 36.35 9.78 12.34
CA SER A 663 37.74 10.05 12.72
C SER A 663 38.70 9.05 12.07
N THR A 664 39.85 9.54 11.61
CA THR A 664 40.99 8.70 11.17
C THR A 664 42.11 8.65 12.20
N THR A 665 41.85 9.13 13.42
CA THR A 665 42.86 9.28 14.47
C THR A 665 43.02 7.99 15.25
N SER A 666 44.25 7.47 15.33
CA SER A 666 44.58 6.32 16.18
C SER A 666 44.29 6.61 17.65
N GLY A 667 43.64 5.68 18.32
CA GLY A 667 43.21 5.81 19.71
C GLY A 667 41.80 6.36 19.89
N THR A 668 41.09 6.71 18.80
CA THR A 668 39.67 7.07 18.91
C THR A 668 38.87 5.86 19.40
N GLN A 669 38.12 5.99 20.49
CA GLN A 669 37.21 4.97 20.97
C GLN A 669 36.01 4.85 20.02
N LEU A 670 35.61 3.62 19.69
CA LEU A 670 34.41 3.34 18.90
C LEU A 670 33.17 3.48 19.77
N ASP A 671 32.06 3.83 19.15
CA ASP A 671 30.74 3.91 19.76
C ASP A 671 29.72 3.12 18.94
N GLN A 672 28.45 3.17 19.35
CA GLN A 672 27.33 2.81 18.49
C GLN A 672 26.64 4.09 17.99
N TYR A 673 26.11 4.06 16.77
CA TYR A 673 25.37 5.18 16.20
C TYR A 673 24.31 4.70 15.21
N GLY A 674 23.31 5.55 14.95
CA GLY A 674 22.28 5.33 13.93
C GLY A 674 22.89 5.04 12.56
N GLU A 675 22.32 4.07 11.84
CA GLU A 675 22.77 3.71 10.49
C GLU A 675 22.73 4.94 9.56
N ASN A 676 23.87 5.26 8.96
CA ASN A 676 24.03 6.46 8.12
C ASN A 676 24.72 6.17 6.77
N GLY A 677 25.02 4.90 6.48
CA GLY A 677 25.61 4.47 5.21
C GLY A 677 27.03 4.95 4.95
N THR A 678 27.67 5.66 5.88
CA THR A 678 29.02 6.20 5.68
C THR A 678 30.10 5.11 5.85
N PRO A 679 31.30 5.30 5.27
CA PRO A 679 32.42 4.39 5.49
C PRO A 679 32.87 4.26 6.96
N ALA A 680 32.40 5.13 7.86
CA ALA A 680 32.66 5.03 9.31
C ALA A 680 31.98 3.80 9.94
N GLN A 681 30.88 3.31 9.36
CA GLN A 681 30.11 2.13 9.83
C GLN A 681 30.35 0.88 8.97
N GLN A 682 31.36 0.93 8.10
CA GLN A 682 31.71 -0.15 7.19
C GLN A 682 33.10 -0.67 7.52
N PHE A 683 33.26 -1.99 7.51
CA PHE A 683 34.47 -2.65 7.95
C PHE A 683 34.86 -3.79 7.00
N ASN A 684 36.15 -4.01 6.82
CA ASN A 684 36.70 -5.15 6.12
C ASN A 684 37.06 -6.22 7.14
N LEU A 685 36.71 -7.48 6.84
CA LEU A 685 37.14 -8.65 7.61
C LEU A 685 38.34 -9.29 6.93
N ILE A 686 39.51 -9.23 7.56
CA ILE A 686 40.78 -9.72 6.99
C ILE A 686 41.25 -10.92 7.83
N SER A 687 41.25 -12.11 7.24
CA SER A 687 41.74 -13.34 7.89
C SER A 687 43.21 -13.19 8.30
N GLN A 688 43.54 -13.67 9.50
CA GLN A 688 44.91 -13.66 10.06
C GLN A 688 45.54 -15.05 10.08
#